data_AF-A0A9P9DSG0-F1
#
_entry.id   AF-A0A9P9DSG0-F1
#
_cell.length_a   1.000
_cell.length_b   1.000
_cell.length_c   1.000
_cell.angle_alpha   90.00
_cell.angle_beta   90.00
_cell.angle_gamma   90.00
#
_symmetry.space_group_name_H-M   'P 1'
#
loop_
_entity.id
_entity.type
_entity.pdbx_description
1 polymer ?
#
loop_
_entity_poly.entity_id
_entity_poly.type
_entity_poly.pdbx_seq_one_letter_code
_entity_poly.pdbx_strand_id
1 'polypeptide(L)'
;MASLDADLPVRPPNAPPVPNPDEILKHPSLDARERELQIGIKDVPFVDIDPGVFNRELVKLKLYAKPNPKHLEQPPALGGGNIIEGTYSGTQAALTHAYSRIERSYESYFDVMQIEPTLPRYTDLSAKKEIFQYSSYPKNPDGSVAQYPPHLEHIPKEDQVPLLKIFNALGLAETGILIKQVIPDSIVGKTGTWILDLVNGNIRDAANQGSSIKAYETYNKLHRKSGTDIEQGANLGLLPDWYSDRRFADQSFTGTNPTTIERVPKDLLNEFAEAAKRGGYDYWAQTLPKIDPSSLFVQDCRYFREAVGAQPNEELHHKEPVSDNSWACAAVTLFQLHPDGQLHPVAIVCDYKSTMANSVTIFNQRRLPTDPSNQEESDWAWRYAKTCAQVSDWIRHEVGVHLAGAHMIEEALIVATHRTIPMDHVVFKVLEPHWYKTLSLNAGARSTLVPQIIKDLVGLKPDYLYQFIRYEFENFDYVGSYVPNDLERRGFPNTAQGLFDKKYKNYAFAKNMVSMWHCIREYVMSMLLMYYDKDTGDKMVQEDQYVREWCKEVQTNGWIKSFPTIQTLDQLCDAITMSIHIAAPFHTAVNYLQNFYQAFVLAKPPCLCSPMPDSFEELKKYTEQSLVDALPIGRQRQWLLSVQVPWLLSFKVASDRSLITFAQSQWRTHRGDDKEDQEIRTISERFYLELKKLEVEFLITSKSMDEGSIPYMVMDPTNTAVSILI
;
A
#
# COMPACT_ATOMS: atom_id res chain seq x y z
N MET A 1 31.18 18.35 -45.57
CA MET A 1 30.50 18.02 -44.30
C MET A 1 31.55 18.16 -43.22
N ALA A 2 31.39 19.10 -42.29
CA ALA A 2 32.27 19.19 -41.13
C ALA A 2 32.16 17.87 -40.37
N SER A 3 33.31 17.27 -40.03
CA SER A 3 33.37 16.18 -39.07
C SER A 3 32.69 16.66 -37.80
N LEU A 4 31.52 16.12 -37.48
CA LEU A 4 30.94 16.28 -36.15
C LEU A 4 31.98 15.80 -35.15
N ASP A 5 32.14 16.56 -34.07
CA ASP A 5 33.06 16.25 -32.98
C ASP A 5 32.77 14.83 -32.47
N ALA A 6 33.80 13.99 -32.36
CA ALA A 6 33.66 12.59 -31.99
C ALA A 6 33.17 12.42 -30.53
N ASP A 7 33.26 13.50 -29.75
CA ASP A 7 32.80 13.57 -28.35
C ASP A 7 31.33 13.99 -28.22
N LEU A 8 30.60 14.21 -29.33
CA LEU A 8 29.17 14.48 -29.26
C LEU A 8 28.39 13.19 -28.94
N PRO A 9 27.52 13.20 -27.93
CA PRO A 9 26.74 12.02 -27.57
C PRO A 9 25.86 11.57 -28.75
N VAL A 10 26.11 10.35 -29.23
CA VAL A 10 25.33 9.74 -30.31
C VAL A 10 23.91 9.50 -29.81
N ARG A 11 22.92 9.91 -30.60
CA ARG A 11 21.51 9.69 -30.30
C ARG A 11 21.25 8.18 -30.15
N PRO A 12 20.64 7.73 -29.04
CA PRO A 12 20.32 6.31 -28.86
C PRO A 12 19.43 5.80 -30.02
N PRO A 13 19.63 4.56 -30.49
CA PRO A 13 18.81 3.98 -31.57
C PRO A 13 17.31 3.90 -31.22
N ASN A 14 16.97 3.95 -29.93
CA ASN A 14 15.59 3.89 -29.43
C ASN A 14 14.99 5.27 -29.11
N ALA A 15 15.68 6.37 -29.46
CA ALA A 15 15.13 7.71 -29.25
C ALA A 15 13.84 7.86 -30.09
N PRO A 16 12.76 8.46 -29.55
CA PRO A 16 11.53 8.73 -30.30
C PRO A 16 11.88 9.41 -31.62
N PRO A 17 11.26 9.11 -32.77
CA PRO A 17 11.62 9.73 -34.04
C PRO A 17 11.66 11.25 -33.92
N VAL A 18 12.62 11.89 -34.59
CA VAL A 18 12.64 13.37 -34.62
C VAL A 18 11.31 13.77 -35.25
N PRO A 19 10.48 14.60 -34.57
CA PRO A 19 9.23 15.05 -35.15
C PRO A 19 9.50 15.60 -36.55
N ASN A 20 8.70 15.20 -37.53
CA ASN A 20 8.89 15.72 -38.88
C ASN A 20 8.68 17.25 -38.81
N PRO A 21 9.58 18.08 -39.37
CA PRO A 21 9.34 19.51 -39.50
C PRO A 21 7.93 19.84 -40.03
N ASP A 22 7.39 19.04 -40.94
CA ASP A 22 6.02 19.20 -41.46
C ASP A 22 4.93 18.90 -40.43
N GLU A 23 5.16 17.99 -39.49
CA GLU A 23 4.24 17.72 -38.38
C GLU A 23 4.23 18.88 -37.37
N ILE A 24 5.36 19.53 -37.16
CA ILE A 24 5.47 20.75 -36.33
C ILE A 24 4.69 21.91 -36.99
N LEU A 25 4.69 21.96 -38.32
CA LEU A 25 3.97 22.97 -39.11
C LEU A 25 2.50 22.60 -39.36
N LYS A 26 2.07 21.39 -38.99
CA LYS A 26 0.69 20.93 -39.19
C LYS A 26 -0.24 21.57 -38.17
N HIS A 27 -1.06 22.49 -38.64
CA HIS A 27 -2.11 23.06 -37.81
C HIS A 27 -3.19 22.00 -37.47
N PRO A 28 -3.80 22.08 -36.27
CA PRO A 28 -5.00 21.31 -35.95
C PRO A 28 -6.12 21.54 -36.97
N SER A 29 -6.94 20.53 -37.22
CA SER A 29 -8.06 20.63 -38.15
C SER A 29 -9.05 21.73 -37.68
N LEU A 30 -9.31 22.70 -38.57
CA LEU A 30 -10.34 23.73 -38.36
C LEU A 30 -11.69 23.05 -38.12
N ASP A 31 -12.08 22.10 -38.97
CA ASP A 31 -13.33 21.34 -38.85
C ASP A 31 -13.45 20.55 -37.53
N ALA A 32 -12.33 20.09 -36.96
CA ALA A 32 -12.33 19.47 -35.63
C ALA A 32 -12.61 20.51 -34.53
N ARG A 33 -11.99 21.69 -34.61
CA ARG A 33 -12.21 22.79 -33.66
C ARG A 33 -13.61 23.41 -33.78
N GLU A 34 -14.14 23.54 -35.00
CA GLU A 34 -15.50 24.03 -35.23
C GLU A 34 -16.55 23.07 -34.69
N ARG A 35 -16.29 21.76 -34.71
CA ARG A 35 -17.15 20.77 -34.04
C ARG A 35 -17.14 20.93 -32.52
N GLU A 36 -16.00 21.28 -31.91
CA GLU A 36 -15.92 21.55 -30.46
C GLU A 36 -16.76 22.78 -30.05
N LEU A 37 -16.93 23.78 -30.93
CA LEU A 37 -17.75 24.98 -30.64
C LEU A 37 -19.23 24.66 -30.38
N GLN A 38 -19.72 23.51 -30.85
CA GLN A 38 -21.11 23.09 -30.67
C GLN A 38 -21.35 22.37 -29.34
N ILE A 39 -20.29 22.04 -28.59
CA ILE A 39 -20.40 21.32 -27.32
C ILE A 39 -20.62 22.33 -26.19
N GLY A 40 -21.77 22.28 -25.53
CA GLY A 40 -22.06 23.11 -24.38
C GLY A 40 -21.27 22.68 -23.14
N ILE A 41 -20.96 23.62 -22.23
CA ILE A 41 -20.19 23.33 -21.00
C ILE A 41 -20.83 22.23 -20.11
N LYS A 42 -22.15 22.01 -20.20
CA LYS A 42 -22.87 20.98 -19.46
C LYS A 42 -22.67 19.56 -20.03
N ASP A 43 -22.24 19.48 -21.28
CA ASP A 43 -22.00 18.24 -22.02
C ASP A 43 -20.51 17.86 -22.00
N VAL A 44 -19.64 18.76 -21.52
CA VAL A 44 -18.22 18.49 -21.30
C VAL A 44 -18.07 17.66 -20.01
N PRO A 45 -17.41 16.48 -20.07
CA PRO A 45 -17.10 15.69 -18.89
C PRO A 45 -16.26 16.50 -17.90
N PHE A 46 -16.66 16.53 -16.63
CA PHE A 46 -15.85 17.14 -15.58
C PHE A 46 -14.60 16.30 -15.33
N VAL A 47 -13.42 16.88 -15.62
CA VAL A 47 -12.13 16.19 -15.47
C VAL A 47 -11.54 16.45 -14.08
N ASP A 48 -11.38 17.72 -13.71
CA ASP A 48 -10.79 18.15 -12.43
C ASP A 48 -11.17 19.61 -12.08
N ILE A 49 -10.93 20.03 -10.83
CA ILE A 49 -11.12 21.40 -10.34
C ILE A 49 -9.84 22.21 -10.57
N ASP A 50 -9.94 23.41 -11.14
CA ASP A 50 -8.81 24.35 -11.16
C ASP A 50 -8.34 24.66 -9.72
N PRO A 51 -7.03 24.54 -9.40
CA PRO A 51 -6.54 24.74 -8.04
C PRO A 51 -6.84 26.13 -7.43
N GLY A 52 -6.86 27.18 -8.25
CA GLY A 52 -7.18 28.54 -7.81
C GLY A 52 -8.67 28.73 -7.54
N VAL A 53 -9.52 28.15 -8.39
CA VAL A 53 -10.98 28.08 -8.15
C VAL A 53 -11.28 27.27 -6.89
N PHE A 54 -10.61 26.13 -6.69
CA PHE A 54 -10.75 25.33 -5.49
C PHE A 54 -10.42 26.13 -4.23
N ASN A 55 -9.28 26.82 -4.20
CA ASN A 55 -8.89 27.68 -3.08
C ASN A 55 -9.95 28.75 -2.78
N ARG A 56 -10.47 29.39 -3.83
CA ARG A 56 -11.53 30.41 -3.70
C ARG A 56 -12.81 29.81 -3.12
N GLU A 57 -13.20 28.62 -3.54
CA GLU A 57 -14.39 27.94 -3.01
C GLU A 57 -14.20 27.50 -1.56
N LEU A 58 -13.03 26.99 -1.15
CA LEU A 58 -12.75 26.70 0.27
C LEU A 58 -12.94 27.95 1.15
N VAL A 59 -12.41 29.10 0.72
CA VAL A 59 -12.59 30.38 1.43
C VAL A 59 -14.06 30.81 1.46
N LYS A 60 -14.75 30.72 0.33
CA LYS A 60 -16.18 31.08 0.25
C LYS A 60 -17.04 30.21 1.15
N LEU A 61 -16.75 28.91 1.22
CA LEU A 61 -17.47 27.92 2.01
C LEU A 61 -17.05 27.92 3.48
N LYS A 62 -16.03 28.69 3.87
CA LYS A 62 -15.47 28.74 5.22
C LYS A 62 -14.78 27.44 5.68
N LEU A 63 -14.17 26.74 4.73
CA LEU A 63 -13.37 25.52 4.92
C LEU A 63 -11.89 25.87 5.08
N TYR A 64 -11.57 26.60 6.13
CA TYR A 64 -10.21 27.06 6.45
C TYR A 64 -10.11 27.40 7.95
N ALA A 65 -8.90 27.52 8.47
CA ALA A 65 -8.66 28.05 9.81
C ALA A 65 -8.30 29.53 9.73
N LYS A 66 -8.64 30.27 10.78
CA LYS A 66 -8.41 31.71 10.94
C LYS A 66 -7.32 31.90 11.98
N PRO A 67 -6.04 31.74 11.60
CA PRO A 67 -4.96 32.09 12.49
C PRO A 67 -5.01 33.59 12.77
N ASN A 68 -4.79 33.97 14.02
CA ASN A 68 -4.71 35.39 14.38
C ASN A 68 -3.35 35.93 13.90
N PRO A 69 -3.29 36.83 12.91
CA PRO A 69 -2.02 37.29 12.34
C PRO A 69 -1.15 38.05 13.36
N LYS A 70 -1.73 38.51 14.47
CA LYS A 70 -0.99 39.15 15.57
C LYS A 70 -0.62 38.17 16.69
N HIS A 71 -1.27 37.01 16.73
CA HIS A 71 -1.14 35.99 17.78
C HIS A 71 -1.13 34.59 17.16
N LEU A 72 -0.16 34.33 16.28
CA LEU A 72 -0.03 33.02 15.62
C LEU A 72 0.29 31.90 16.61
N GLU A 73 0.66 32.22 17.86
CA GLU A 73 0.85 31.23 18.93
C GLU A 73 -0.45 30.64 19.47
N GLN A 74 -1.61 31.22 19.13
CA GLN A 74 -2.90 30.75 19.60
C GLN A 74 -3.52 29.77 18.60
N PRO A 75 -4.20 28.71 19.06
CA PRO A 75 -4.95 27.82 18.17
C PRO A 75 -5.90 28.63 17.27
N PRO A 76 -5.92 28.36 15.96
CA PRO A 76 -6.68 29.16 15.02
C PRO A 76 -8.16 28.85 15.18
N ALA A 77 -9.00 29.88 15.08
CA ALA A 77 -10.44 29.66 15.06
C ALA A 77 -10.83 29.01 13.72
N LEU A 78 -11.67 27.97 13.74
CA LEU A 78 -12.10 27.34 12.49
C LEU A 78 -13.19 28.18 11.79
N GLY A 79 -13.21 28.16 10.46
CA GLY A 79 -14.20 28.88 9.65
C GLY A 79 -15.64 28.40 9.86
N GLY A 80 -15.81 27.16 10.34
CA GLY A 80 -17.11 26.56 10.69
C GLY A 80 -17.97 26.21 9.48
N GLY A 81 -17.39 26.21 8.28
CA GLY A 81 -18.06 25.83 7.06
C GLY A 81 -18.27 24.33 6.91
N ASN A 82 -19.16 23.95 6.01
CA ASN A 82 -19.36 22.58 5.57
C ASN A 82 -19.85 22.55 4.13
N ILE A 83 -19.61 21.45 3.41
CA ILE A 83 -20.27 21.18 2.13
C ILE A 83 -21.52 20.36 2.42
N ILE A 84 -22.71 20.92 2.18
CA ILE A 84 -23.97 20.21 2.44
C ILE A 84 -24.25 19.23 1.29
N GLU A 85 -24.02 19.68 0.06
CA GLU A 85 -24.33 18.93 -1.17
C GLU A 85 -23.14 18.96 -2.14
N GLY A 86 -22.80 17.82 -2.73
CA GLY A 86 -21.77 17.70 -3.75
C GLY A 86 -22.05 16.59 -4.75
N THR A 87 -21.22 16.46 -5.79
CA THR A 87 -21.28 15.35 -6.76
C THR A 87 -20.12 14.38 -6.51
N TYR A 88 -20.26 13.11 -6.88
CA TYR A 88 -19.21 12.11 -6.71
C TYR A 88 -17.87 12.56 -7.34
N SER A 89 -17.90 12.96 -8.61
CA SER A 89 -16.70 13.39 -9.34
C SER A 89 -16.09 14.69 -8.79
N GLY A 90 -16.93 15.63 -8.34
CA GLY A 90 -16.49 16.86 -7.70
C GLY A 90 -15.83 16.60 -6.35
N THR A 91 -16.39 15.71 -5.52
CA THR A 91 -15.80 15.33 -4.23
C THR A 91 -14.52 14.54 -4.40
N GLN A 92 -14.44 13.63 -5.38
CA GLN A 92 -13.22 12.89 -5.68
C GLN A 92 -12.06 13.85 -6.07
N ALA A 93 -12.35 14.84 -6.91
CA ALA A 93 -11.40 15.89 -7.25
C ALA A 93 -11.02 16.72 -6.00
N ALA A 94 -12.01 17.17 -5.22
CA ALA A 94 -11.77 17.93 -4.00
C ALA A 94 -10.89 17.20 -2.98
N LEU A 95 -11.10 15.89 -2.80
CA LEU A 95 -10.27 15.04 -1.94
C LEU A 95 -8.82 14.94 -2.43
N THR A 96 -8.63 14.75 -3.75
CA THR A 96 -7.31 14.73 -4.38
C THR A 96 -6.57 16.05 -4.14
N HIS A 97 -7.26 17.18 -4.38
CA HIS A 97 -6.72 18.52 -4.16
C HIS A 97 -6.46 18.85 -2.68
N ALA A 98 -7.30 18.36 -1.78
CA ALA A 98 -7.12 18.51 -0.34
C ALA A 98 -5.91 17.71 0.16
N TYR A 99 -5.78 16.44 -0.24
CA TYR A 99 -4.66 15.60 0.16
C TYR A 99 -3.31 16.12 -0.33
N SER A 100 -3.22 16.55 -1.59
CA SER A 100 -2.00 17.17 -2.14
C SER A 100 -1.58 18.44 -1.37
N ARG A 101 -2.54 19.24 -0.86
CA ARG A 101 -2.24 20.40 -0.01
C ARG A 101 -1.75 19.98 1.37
N ILE A 102 -2.25 18.89 1.91
CA ILE A 102 -1.80 18.32 3.18
C ILE A 102 -0.35 17.89 3.06
N GLU A 103 -0.02 17.06 2.06
CA GLU A 103 1.35 16.61 1.80
C GLU A 103 2.31 17.79 1.69
N ARG A 104 1.98 18.78 0.83
CA ARG A 104 2.82 19.97 0.64
C ARG A 104 3.00 20.80 1.92
N SER A 105 1.99 20.84 2.79
CA SER A 105 2.06 21.56 4.06
C SER A 105 3.01 20.86 5.04
N TYR A 106 2.97 19.53 5.11
CA TYR A 106 3.91 18.74 5.92
C TYR A 106 5.33 18.77 5.34
N GLU A 107 5.51 18.66 4.02
CA GLU A 107 6.81 18.86 3.36
C GLU A 107 7.41 20.23 3.74
N SER A 108 6.61 21.30 3.62
CA SER A 108 7.05 22.66 3.96
C SER A 108 7.38 22.81 5.44
N TYR A 109 6.63 22.15 6.32
CA TYR A 109 6.90 22.15 7.76
C TYR A 109 8.21 21.42 8.09
N PHE A 110 8.42 20.25 7.53
CA PHE A 110 9.62 19.46 7.76
C PHE A 110 10.87 20.15 7.18
N ASP A 111 10.72 20.91 6.08
CA ASP A 111 11.76 21.79 5.55
C ASP A 111 12.11 22.92 6.53
N VAL A 112 11.11 23.66 7.04
CA VAL A 112 11.32 24.74 8.01
C VAL A 112 11.98 24.23 9.28
N MET A 113 11.54 23.07 9.77
CA MET A 113 12.07 22.41 10.97
C MET A 113 13.43 21.73 10.76
N GLN A 114 13.97 21.74 9.54
CA GLN A 114 15.26 21.11 9.19
C GLN A 114 15.29 19.60 9.42
N ILE A 115 14.12 18.94 9.37
CA ILE A 115 14.00 17.48 9.47
C ILE A 115 14.24 16.84 8.11
N GLU A 116 13.56 17.33 7.07
CA GLU A 116 13.76 16.93 5.66
C GLU A 116 14.05 18.21 4.84
N PRO A 117 15.24 18.81 5.00
CA PRO A 117 15.54 20.11 4.40
C PRO A 117 15.68 20.00 2.87
N THR A 118 15.00 20.90 2.16
CA THR A 118 15.05 21.02 0.69
C THR A 118 16.44 21.41 0.22
N LEU A 119 17.13 22.26 0.99
CA LEU A 119 18.54 22.59 0.77
C LEU A 119 19.39 21.74 1.71
N PRO A 120 20.37 20.98 1.19
CA PRO A 120 21.16 20.08 2.01
C PRO A 120 21.95 20.86 3.06
N ARG A 121 21.97 20.33 4.30
CA ARG A 121 22.74 20.88 5.41
C ARG A 121 23.44 19.77 6.16
N TYR A 122 24.73 19.95 6.42
CA TYR A 122 25.43 19.11 7.36
C TYR A 122 24.92 19.39 8.78
N THR A 123 24.50 18.35 9.49
CA THR A 123 24.02 18.43 10.86
C THR A 123 24.82 17.45 11.70
N ASP A 124 25.48 17.95 12.75
CA ASP A 124 26.24 17.10 13.65
C ASP A 124 25.32 16.14 14.44
N LEU A 125 25.89 15.04 14.94
CA LEU A 125 25.11 14.01 15.61
C LEU A 125 24.41 14.52 16.87
N SER A 126 24.98 15.48 17.59
CA SER A 126 24.35 16.09 18.77
C SER A 126 23.08 16.85 18.41
N ALA A 127 23.14 17.70 17.40
CA ALA A 127 21.99 18.44 16.90
C ALA A 127 20.94 17.49 16.30
N LYS A 128 21.35 16.45 15.57
CA LYS A 128 20.41 15.42 15.10
C LYS A 128 19.70 14.72 16.27
N LYS A 129 20.42 14.41 17.36
CA LYS A 129 19.78 13.83 18.56
C LYS A 129 18.76 14.75 19.21
N GLU A 130 18.90 16.06 19.08
CA GLU A 130 17.93 17.05 19.58
C GLU A 130 16.71 17.17 18.65
N ILE A 131 16.94 17.22 17.34
CA ILE A 131 15.90 17.36 16.30
C ILE A 131 15.03 16.08 16.20
N PHE A 132 15.68 14.92 16.17
CA PHE A 132 15.02 13.64 15.97
C PHE A 132 14.71 13.02 17.33
N GLN A 133 13.53 13.30 17.88
CA GLN A 133 13.00 12.63 19.08
C GLN A 133 11.93 11.60 18.70
N TYR A 134 11.80 10.55 19.50
CA TYR A 134 10.66 9.64 19.39
C TYR A 134 9.43 10.20 20.10
N SER A 135 8.27 9.92 19.53
CA SER A 135 7.00 10.06 20.22
C SER A 135 6.93 9.12 21.42
N SER A 136 6.08 9.45 22.40
CA SER A 136 5.98 8.68 23.63
C SER A 136 5.26 7.35 23.37
N TYR A 137 5.86 6.23 23.79
CA TYR A 137 5.33 4.87 23.60
C TYR A 137 5.72 3.95 24.77
N PRO A 138 4.86 2.99 25.21
CA PRO A 138 3.51 2.65 24.71
C PRO A 138 2.41 3.57 25.26
N LYS A 139 2.77 4.55 26.09
CA LYS A 139 1.84 5.51 26.70
C LYS A 139 2.30 6.94 26.46
N ASN A 140 1.33 7.81 26.30
CA ASN A 140 1.52 9.25 26.28
C ASN A 140 1.88 9.78 27.68
N PRO A 141 2.40 11.01 27.80
CA PRO A 141 2.75 11.61 29.09
C PRO A 141 1.58 11.74 30.08
N ASP A 142 0.33 11.80 29.59
CA ASP A 142 -0.88 11.84 30.41
C ASP A 142 -1.35 10.44 30.90
N GLY A 143 -0.61 9.38 30.56
CA GLY A 143 -0.91 8.00 30.92
C GLY A 143 -1.87 7.29 29.98
N SER A 144 -2.45 7.98 28.99
CA SER A 144 -3.24 7.35 27.93
C SER A 144 -2.37 6.46 27.04
N VAL A 145 -2.98 5.48 26.39
CA VAL A 145 -2.28 4.58 25.47
C VAL A 145 -1.93 5.35 24.20
N ALA A 146 -0.69 5.25 23.74
CA ALA A 146 -0.26 5.86 22.48
C ALA A 146 -1.08 5.26 21.32
N GLN A 147 -1.56 6.08 20.40
CA GLN A 147 -2.34 5.60 19.26
C GLN A 147 -1.48 4.95 18.18
N TYR A 148 -0.25 5.42 18.02
CA TYR A 148 0.71 4.94 17.03
C TYR A 148 1.97 4.37 17.71
N PRO A 149 2.70 3.47 17.03
CA PRO A 149 4.06 3.07 17.40
C PRO A 149 5.03 4.27 17.52
N PRO A 150 6.23 4.08 18.09
CA PRO A 150 7.24 5.13 18.14
C PRO A 150 7.54 5.65 16.72
N HIS A 151 7.44 6.96 16.57
CA HIS A 151 7.65 7.67 15.31
C HIS A 151 8.34 9.00 15.60
N LEU A 152 8.62 9.82 14.58
CA LEU A 152 9.21 11.14 14.82
C LEU A 152 8.24 12.03 15.61
N GLU A 153 8.64 12.46 16.80
CA GLU A 153 8.02 13.55 17.55
C GLU A 153 8.38 14.87 16.87
N HIS A 154 7.56 15.22 15.89
CA HIS A 154 7.74 16.41 15.08
C HIS A 154 7.08 17.64 15.72
N ILE A 155 6.42 17.50 16.88
CA ILE A 155 5.87 18.61 17.67
C ILE A 155 6.64 18.69 19.01
N PRO A 156 7.70 19.51 19.10
CA PRO A 156 8.46 19.66 20.33
C PRO A 156 7.61 20.05 21.56
N LYS A 157 7.93 19.45 22.72
CA LYS A 157 7.25 19.69 24.01
C LYS A 157 7.64 21.03 24.64
N GLU A 158 8.90 21.44 24.45
CA GLU A 158 9.43 22.76 24.80
C GLU A 158 9.34 23.62 23.53
N ASP A 159 8.88 24.88 23.64
CA ASP A 159 8.57 25.80 22.52
C ASP A 159 7.27 25.58 21.73
N GLN A 160 6.22 24.99 22.34
CA GLN A 160 4.88 24.92 21.72
C GLN A 160 4.39 26.29 21.20
N VAL A 161 4.72 27.39 21.88
CA VAL A 161 4.27 28.74 21.52
C VAL A 161 4.91 29.25 20.21
N PRO A 162 6.25 29.28 20.02
CA PRO A 162 6.88 29.54 18.72
C PRO A 162 6.47 28.56 17.62
N LEU A 163 6.31 27.28 17.95
CA LEU A 163 5.93 26.26 16.98
C LEU A 163 4.49 26.43 16.52
N LEU A 164 3.55 26.69 17.42
CA LEU A 164 2.18 27.05 17.07
C LEU A 164 2.16 28.21 16.06
N LYS A 165 3.09 29.18 16.18
CA LYS A 165 3.23 30.23 15.17
C LYS A 165 3.58 29.69 13.79
N ILE A 166 4.52 28.74 13.70
CA ILE A 166 4.92 28.08 12.46
C ILE A 166 3.80 27.18 11.93
N PHE A 167 3.22 26.31 12.78
CA PHE A 167 2.09 25.44 12.45
C PHE A 167 0.92 26.22 11.86
N ASN A 168 0.55 27.33 12.51
CA ASN A 168 -0.51 28.20 12.05
C ASN A 168 -0.14 29.01 10.81
N ALA A 169 1.14 29.37 10.64
CA ALA A 169 1.61 30.03 9.43
C ALA A 169 1.63 29.10 8.21
N LEU A 170 1.92 27.81 8.41
CA LEU A 170 1.99 26.80 7.35
C LEU A 170 0.66 26.09 7.07
N GLY A 171 -0.40 26.40 7.83
CA GLY A 171 -1.73 25.86 7.60
C GLY A 171 -1.90 24.41 8.07
N LEU A 172 -1.08 23.93 9.01
CA LEU A 172 -1.17 22.55 9.50
C LEU A 172 -2.40 22.29 10.39
N ALA A 173 -2.99 23.33 10.98
CA ALA A 173 -4.25 23.17 11.71
C ALA A 173 -5.43 22.85 10.76
N GLU A 174 -5.40 23.40 9.54
CA GLU A 174 -6.39 23.17 8.50
C GLU A 174 -6.38 21.73 8.00
N THR A 175 -5.22 21.09 7.93
CA THR A 175 -5.08 19.70 7.42
C THR A 175 -5.90 18.71 8.27
N GLY A 176 -5.97 18.93 9.59
CA GLY A 176 -6.70 18.09 10.53
C GLY A 176 -8.23 18.09 10.35
N ILE A 177 -8.79 19.00 9.54
CA ILE A 177 -10.23 19.06 9.25
C ILE A 177 -10.56 19.03 7.76
N LEU A 178 -9.58 19.31 6.89
CA LEU A 178 -9.81 19.58 5.48
C LEU A 178 -10.46 18.38 4.77
N ILE A 179 -9.93 17.16 4.96
CA ILE A 179 -10.48 15.94 4.33
C ILE A 179 -11.92 15.72 4.78
N LYS A 180 -12.19 15.82 6.08
CA LYS A 180 -13.55 15.68 6.61
C LYS A 180 -14.52 16.69 6.02
N GLN A 181 -14.09 17.94 5.85
CA GLN A 181 -14.96 19.06 5.43
C GLN A 181 -15.20 19.13 3.92
N VAL A 182 -14.30 18.61 3.08
CA VAL A 182 -14.50 18.58 1.62
C VAL A 182 -15.40 17.43 1.17
N ILE A 183 -15.66 16.46 2.05
CA ILE A 183 -16.65 15.41 1.80
C ILE A 183 -18.02 15.98 2.19
N PRO A 184 -19.00 16.03 1.27
CA PRO A 184 -20.29 16.61 1.56
C PRO A 184 -21.12 15.73 2.51
N ASP A 185 -22.06 16.36 3.24
CA ASP A 185 -23.06 15.65 4.06
C ASP A 185 -23.96 14.73 3.20
N SER A 186 -24.24 15.16 1.96
CA SER A 186 -25.01 14.40 0.98
C SER A 186 -24.38 14.51 -0.41
N ILE A 187 -24.21 13.38 -1.09
CA ILE A 187 -23.81 13.37 -2.51
C ILE A 187 -25.09 13.36 -3.35
N VAL A 188 -25.36 14.47 -4.05
CA VAL A 188 -26.60 14.66 -4.80
C VAL A 188 -26.55 13.87 -6.10
N GLY A 189 -27.46 12.89 -6.18
CA GLY A 189 -27.97 12.28 -7.42
C GLY A 189 -29.50 12.34 -7.53
N LYS A 190 -30.19 13.03 -6.61
CA LYS A 190 -31.65 13.04 -6.48
C LYS A 190 -32.27 14.38 -6.88
N THR A 191 -32.62 14.52 -8.15
CA THR A 191 -33.64 15.46 -8.65
C THR A 191 -34.54 14.72 -9.64
N GLY A 192 -35.73 15.25 -9.98
CA GLY A 192 -36.70 14.60 -10.87
C GLY A 192 -36.19 14.18 -12.26
N THR A 193 -35.00 14.66 -12.66
CA THR A 193 -34.21 14.19 -13.81
C THR A 193 -33.61 12.80 -13.63
N TRP A 194 -33.41 12.31 -12.40
CA TRP A 194 -32.92 10.95 -12.11
C TRP A 194 -33.81 9.87 -12.74
N ILE A 195 -35.14 10.05 -12.75
CA ILE A 195 -36.08 9.12 -13.40
C ILE A 195 -35.94 9.16 -14.93
N LEU A 196 -35.64 10.32 -15.50
CA LEU A 196 -35.42 10.49 -16.95
C LEU A 196 -34.02 9.99 -17.38
N ASP A 197 -33.00 10.15 -16.55
CA ASP A 197 -31.62 9.70 -16.79
C ASP A 197 -31.46 8.18 -16.59
N LEU A 198 -32.25 7.57 -15.69
CA LEU A 198 -32.38 6.12 -15.55
C LEU A 198 -32.96 5.46 -16.82
N VAL A 199 -33.88 6.15 -17.50
CA VAL A 199 -34.50 5.69 -18.76
C VAL A 199 -33.56 5.90 -19.96
N ASN A 200 -32.66 6.87 -19.88
CA ASN A 200 -31.71 7.22 -20.96
C ASN A 200 -30.30 6.62 -20.80
N GLY A 201 -30.04 5.83 -19.75
CA GLY A 201 -28.75 5.16 -19.53
C GLY A 201 -27.59 6.05 -19.09
N ASN A 202 -27.87 7.27 -18.62
CA ASN A 202 -26.86 8.25 -18.19
C ASN A 202 -26.77 8.31 -16.65
N ILE A 203 -26.28 7.26 -15.99
CA ILE A 203 -26.10 7.27 -14.53
C ILE A 203 -24.73 7.85 -14.17
N ARG A 204 -24.72 8.98 -13.43
CA ARG A 204 -23.52 9.77 -13.09
C ARG A 204 -22.94 9.52 -11.67
N ASP A 205 -23.39 8.50 -10.93
CA ASP A 205 -22.90 8.20 -9.56
C ASP A 205 -22.54 6.73 -9.33
N ALA A 206 -21.25 6.46 -9.12
CA ALA A 206 -20.65 5.12 -9.06
C ALA A 206 -21.30 4.17 -8.03
N ALA A 207 -21.80 4.70 -6.93
CA ALA A 207 -22.39 3.90 -5.85
C ALA A 207 -23.86 3.50 -6.10
N ASN A 208 -24.52 4.05 -7.12
CA ASN A 208 -25.96 3.94 -7.36
C ASN A 208 -26.29 3.47 -8.78
N GLN A 209 -25.59 2.44 -9.26
CA GLN A 209 -25.73 1.94 -10.63
C GLN A 209 -26.89 0.96 -10.81
N GLY A 210 -27.50 0.54 -9.70
CA GLY A 210 -28.60 -0.43 -9.67
C GLY A 210 -28.44 -1.40 -8.50
N SER A 211 -29.21 -2.49 -8.53
CA SER A 211 -29.21 -3.53 -7.49
C SER A 211 -28.52 -4.83 -7.93
N SER A 212 -27.85 -4.86 -9.08
CA SER A 212 -27.15 -6.04 -9.59
C SER A 212 -25.66 -5.75 -9.80
N ILE A 213 -24.84 -6.79 -9.64
CA ILE A 213 -23.39 -6.73 -9.87
C ILE A 213 -23.10 -6.30 -11.30
N LYS A 214 -23.92 -6.76 -12.26
CA LYS A 214 -23.74 -6.45 -13.68
C LYS A 214 -23.79 -4.96 -13.98
N ALA A 215 -24.60 -4.21 -13.24
CA ALA A 215 -24.69 -2.77 -13.40
C ALA A 215 -23.36 -2.07 -13.01
N TYR A 216 -22.74 -2.51 -11.92
CA TYR A 216 -21.45 -1.98 -11.47
C TYR A 216 -20.29 -2.37 -12.39
N GLU A 217 -20.28 -3.60 -12.93
CA GLU A 217 -19.32 -3.99 -13.97
C GLU A 217 -19.42 -3.09 -15.20
N THR A 218 -20.65 -2.84 -15.65
CA THR A 218 -20.93 -2.00 -16.83
C THR A 218 -20.48 -0.56 -16.57
N TYR A 219 -20.80 -0.02 -15.40
CA TYR A 219 -20.36 1.32 -15.01
C TYR A 219 -18.83 1.42 -14.96
N ASN A 220 -18.16 0.46 -14.31
CA ASN A 220 -16.70 0.41 -14.21
C ASN A 220 -16.04 0.40 -15.60
N LYS A 221 -16.61 -0.34 -16.56
CA LYS A 221 -16.13 -0.38 -17.94
C LYS A 221 -16.29 0.94 -18.69
N LEU A 222 -17.37 1.68 -18.43
CA LEU A 222 -17.74 2.88 -19.21
C LEU A 222 -17.24 4.21 -18.62
N HIS A 223 -17.03 4.30 -17.31
CA HIS A 223 -16.80 5.57 -16.61
C HIS A 223 -15.44 5.65 -15.89
N ARG A 224 -14.50 4.83 -16.34
CA ARG A 224 -13.17 4.74 -15.76
C ARG A 224 -12.34 5.98 -16.10
N LYS A 225 -11.59 6.50 -15.13
CA LYS A 225 -10.59 7.55 -15.42
C LYS A 225 -9.39 6.96 -16.19
N SER A 226 -8.72 7.78 -16.99
CA SER A 226 -7.36 7.46 -17.45
C SER A 226 -6.45 7.41 -16.22
N GLY A 227 -5.71 6.32 -16.02
CA GLY A 227 -4.96 6.17 -14.79
C GLY A 227 -3.62 6.89 -14.79
N THR A 228 -3.27 7.37 -13.62
CA THR A 228 -1.94 7.89 -13.24
C THR A 228 -1.07 6.80 -12.62
N ASP A 229 -1.61 5.60 -12.42
CA ASP A 229 -0.96 4.41 -11.88
C ASP A 229 -0.23 3.58 -12.96
N ILE A 230 0.49 2.55 -12.53
CA ILE A 230 1.30 1.69 -13.41
C ILE A 230 0.47 0.86 -14.39
N GLU A 231 -0.80 0.56 -14.07
CA GLU A 231 -1.75 -0.18 -14.92
C GLU A 231 -2.60 0.76 -15.79
N GLN A 232 -2.24 2.05 -15.81
CA GLN A 232 -2.90 3.11 -16.58
C GLN A 232 -4.42 3.13 -16.36
N GLY A 233 -4.83 2.85 -15.12
CA GLY A 233 -6.20 2.92 -14.63
C GLY A 233 -6.95 1.61 -14.80
N ALA A 234 -6.33 0.55 -15.34
CA ALA A 234 -6.95 -0.76 -15.39
C ALA A 234 -7.20 -1.27 -13.97
N ASN A 235 -8.25 -2.07 -13.83
CA ASN A 235 -8.59 -2.71 -12.58
C ASN A 235 -9.18 -4.10 -12.82
N LEU A 236 -9.21 -4.91 -11.77
CA LEU A 236 -9.62 -6.30 -11.84
C LEU A 236 -11.04 -6.48 -12.40
N GLY A 237 -11.95 -5.53 -12.11
CA GLY A 237 -13.34 -5.56 -12.58
C GLY A 237 -13.53 -5.39 -14.09
N LEU A 238 -12.45 -5.17 -14.86
CA LEU A 238 -12.49 -5.22 -16.32
C LEU A 238 -12.41 -6.65 -16.87
N LEU A 239 -11.97 -7.61 -16.04
CA LEU A 239 -11.95 -9.02 -16.39
C LEU A 239 -13.35 -9.62 -16.16
N PRO A 240 -13.94 -10.34 -17.12
CA PRO A 240 -15.29 -10.90 -16.98
C PRO A 240 -15.38 -11.98 -15.90
N ASP A 241 -14.25 -12.56 -15.50
CA ASP A 241 -14.09 -13.62 -14.51
C ASP A 241 -13.43 -13.11 -13.20
N TRP A 242 -13.51 -11.80 -12.91
CA TRP A 242 -12.88 -11.17 -11.74
C TRP A 242 -13.24 -11.85 -10.40
N TYR A 243 -14.43 -12.44 -10.32
CA TYR A 243 -14.95 -13.15 -9.15
C TYR A 243 -14.46 -14.60 -9.04
N SER A 244 -13.73 -15.11 -10.04
CA SER A 244 -13.40 -16.53 -10.10
C SER A 244 -12.42 -16.96 -9.02
N ASP A 245 -12.40 -18.26 -8.72
CA ASP A 245 -11.48 -18.88 -7.78
C ASP A 245 -10.01 -18.62 -8.13
N ARG A 246 -9.70 -18.64 -9.43
CA ARG A 246 -8.36 -18.32 -9.93
C ARG A 246 -7.97 -16.88 -9.59
N ARG A 247 -8.79 -15.89 -9.94
CA ARG A 247 -8.48 -14.47 -9.68
C ARG A 247 -8.43 -14.15 -8.19
N PHE A 248 -9.23 -14.84 -7.40
CA PHE A 248 -9.20 -14.74 -5.95
C PHE A 248 -7.90 -15.31 -5.37
N ALA A 249 -7.52 -16.53 -5.75
CA ALA A 249 -6.31 -17.17 -5.22
C ALA A 249 -5.02 -16.51 -5.72
N ASP A 250 -4.96 -16.10 -6.99
CA ASP A 250 -3.79 -15.43 -7.57
C ASP A 250 -3.39 -14.16 -6.78
N GLN A 251 -4.35 -13.46 -6.15
CA GLN A 251 -4.06 -12.30 -5.31
C GLN A 251 -3.17 -12.61 -4.10
N SER A 252 -3.18 -13.84 -3.57
CA SER A 252 -2.26 -14.25 -2.51
C SER A 252 -0.81 -14.39 -3.00
N PHE A 253 -0.57 -14.43 -4.31
CA PHE A 253 0.76 -14.53 -4.92
C PHE A 253 1.21 -13.26 -5.65
N THR A 254 0.27 -12.52 -6.27
CA THR A 254 0.57 -11.37 -7.13
C THR A 254 -0.39 -10.18 -6.91
N GLY A 255 -1.17 -10.22 -5.82
CA GLY A 255 -2.02 -9.12 -5.38
C GLY A 255 -1.25 -8.05 -4.59
N THR A 256 -1.99 -7.23 -3.84
CA THR A 256 -1.40 -6.20 -2.96
C THR A 256 -0.81 -6.76 -1.67
N ASN A 257 -1.18 -7.99 -1.29
CA ASN A 257 -0.66 -8.68 -0.11
C ASN A 257 -0.09 -10.07 -0.46
N PRO A 258 1.04 -10.15 -1.18
CA PRO A 258 1.64 -11.41 -1.59
C PRO A 258 2.57 -12.02 -0.54
N THR A 259 2.60 -11.47 0.69
CA THR A 259 3.66 -11.73 1.70
C THR A 259 3.17 -12.49 2.92
N THR A 260 1.88 -12.83 2.98
CA THR A 260 1.27 -13.35 4.22
C THR A 260 0.65 -14.73 4.08
N ILE A 261 0.48 -15.24 2.85
CA ILE A 261 0.14 -16.65 2.64
C ILE A 261 1.28 -17.53 3.14
N GLU A 262 0.95 -18.57 3.90
CA GLU A 262 1.92 -19.47 4.54
C GLU A 262 1.43 -20.91 4.59
N ARG A 263 2.33 -21.87 4.81
CA ARG A 263 1.98 -23.28 4.95
C ARG A 263 1.02 -23.47 6.13
N VAL A 264 -0.07 -24.22 5.91
CA VAL A 264 -1.09 -24.42 6.94
C VAL A 264 -0.51 -25.10 8.20
N PRO A 265 -0.74 -24.55 9.41
CA PRO A 265 -0.41 -25.22 10.65
C PRO A 265 -1.20 -26.52 10.83
N LYS A 266 -0.59 -27.53 11.49
CA LYS A 266 -1.19 -28.86 11.65
C LYS A 266 -2.50 -28.84 12.45
N ASP A 267 -2.56 -28.04 13.50
CA ASP A 267 -3.75 -27.83 14.32
C ASP A 267 -4.90 -27.25 13.49
N LEU A 268 -4.60 -26.23 12.67
CA LEU A 268 -5.60 -25.60 11.82
C LEU A 268 -6.09 -26.53 10.70
N LEU A 269 -5.20 -27.33 10.11
CA LEU A 269 -5.59 -28.35 9.13
C LEU A 269 -6.52 -29.41 9.73
N ASN A 270 -6.25 -29.88 10.95
CA ASN A 270 -7.14 -30.80 11.65
C ASN A 270 -8.51 -30.16 11.89
N GLU A 271 -8.54 -28.88 12.24
CA GLU A 271 -9.78 -28.14 12.47
C GLU A 271 -10.63 -28.04 11.19
N PHE A 272 -10.01 -27.77 10.03
CA PHE A 272 -10.69 -27.82 8.73
C PHE A 272 -11.25 -29.22 8.43
N ALA A 273 -10.49 -30.29 8.69
CA ALA A 273 -10.98 -31.65 8.47
C ALA A 273 -12.20 -31.98 9.34
N GLU A 274 -12.21 -31.53 10.60
CA GLU A 274 -13.37 -31.68 11.49
C GLU A 274 -14.55 -30.78 11.08
N ALA A 275 -14.29 -29.56 10.60
CA ALA A 275 -15.33 -28.69 10.05
C ALA A 275 -15.99 -29.29 8.81
N ALA A 276 -15.21 -29.93 7.91
CA ALA A 276 -15.73 -30.64 6.76
C ALA A 276 -16.66 -31.79 7.17
N LYS A 277 -16.28 -32.58 8.20
CA LYS A 277 -17.13 -33.65 8.76
C LYS A 277 -18.43 -33.10 9.33
N ARG A 278 -18.36 -32.07 10.16
CA ARG A 278 -19.54 -31.43 10.78
C ARG A 278 -20.49 -30.82 9.75
N GLY A 279 -19.93 -30.20 8.71
CA GLY A 279 -20.70 -29.56 7.62
C GLY A 279 -21.26 -30.53 6.57
N GLY A 280 -21.01 -31.84 6.68
CA GLY A 280 -21.47 -32.83 5.70
C GLY A 280 -20.71 -32.80 4.37
N TYR A 281 -19.48 -32.27 4.36
CA TYR A 281 -18.62 -32.24 3.18
C TYR A 281 -17.81 -33.54 3.05
N ASP A 282 -18.48 -34.66 2.77
CA ASP A 282 -17.90 -36.01 2.78
C ASP A 282 -16.60 -36.13 1.97
N TYR A 283 -16.55 -35.50 0.78
CA TYR A 283 -15.34 -35.50 -0.04
C TYR A 283 -14.15 -34.86 0.69
N TRP A 284 -14.34 -33.64 1.22
CA TRP A 284 -13.28 -32.90 1.90
C TRP A 284 -12.89 -33.54 3.23
N ALA A 285 -13.87 -34.05 3.99
CA ALA A 285 -13.65 -34.80 5.23
C ALA A 285 -12.75 -36.02 5.04
N GLN A 286 -12.87 -36.71 3.90
CA GLN A 286 -12.07 -37.89 3.56
C GLN A 286 -10.74 -37.55 2.86
N THR A 287 -10.69 -36.42 2.15
CA THR A 287 -9.55 -36.08 1.27
C THR A 287 -8.54 -35.18 1.96
N LEU A 288 -8.96 -34.17 2.74
CA LEU A 288 -8.05 -33.25 3.44
C LEU A 288 -6.98 -33.97 4.27
N PRO A 289 -7.29 -35.01 5.06
CA PRO A 289 -6.27 -35.71 5.85
C PRO A 289 -5.27 -36.51 5.01
N LYS A 290 -5.52 -36.69 3.71
CA LYS A 290 -4.69 -37.47 2.78
C LYS A 290 -3.87 -36.59 1.83
N ILE A 291 -4.19 -35.29 1.73
CA ILE A 291 -3.42 -34.35 0.93
C ILE A 291 -2.07 -34.14 1.62
N ASP A 292 -0.99 -34.06 0.81
CA ASP A 292 0.32 -33.69 1.33
C ASP A 292 0.25 -32.29 1.97
N PRO A 293 0.48 -32.15 3.29
CA PRO A 293 0.45 -30.86 3.97
C PRO A 293 1.42 -29.82 3.38
N SER A 294 2.48 -30.26 2.68
CA SER A 294 3.41 -29.36 1.96
C SER A 294 2.78 -28.64 0.75
N SER A 295 1.59 -29.07 0.34
CA SER A 295 0.80 -28.44 -0.72
C SER A 295 -0.32 -27.54 -0.20
N LEU A 296 -0.54 -27.49 1.13
CA LEU A 296 -1.63 -26.73 1.71
C LEU A 296 -1.11 -25.44 2.36
N PHE A 297 -1.75 -24.34 1.97
CA PHE A 297 -1.42 -22.99 2.40
C PHE A 297 -2.63 -22.31 3.01
N VAL A 298 -2.41 -21.28 3.79
CA VAL A 298 -3.46 -20.53 4.48
C VAL A 298 -3.20 -19.03 4.40
N GLN A 299 -4.28 -18.27 4.22
CA GLN A 299 -4.35 -16.87 4.60
C GLN A 299 -5.04 -16.81 5.97
N ASP A 300 -4.25 -16.64 7.04
CA ASP A 300 -4.72 -16.78 8.43
C ASP A 300 -4.93 -15.42 9.11
N CYS A 301 -6.19 -15.03 9.32
CA CYS A 301 -6.55 -13.83 10.09
C CYS A 301 -7.17 -14.17 11.47
N ARG A 302 -6.95 -15.38 12.03
CA ARG A 302 -7.46 -15.77 13.36
C ARG A 302 -7.03 -14.81 14.48
N TYR A 303 -5.86 -14.19 14.31
CA TYR A 303 -5.27 -13.28 15.28
C TYR A 303 -5.98 -11.93 15.40
N PHE A 304 -6.92 -11.58 14.51
CA PHE A 304 -7.54 -10.24 14.51
C PHE A 304 -8.19 -9.86 15.85
N ARG A 305 -8.89 -10.80 16.50
CA ARG A 305 -9.52 -10.55 17.81
C ARG A 305 -8.49 -10.37 18.91
N GLU A 306 -7.43 -11.17 18.90
CA GLU A 306 -6.30 -11.03 19.83
C GLU A 306 -5.61 -9.68 19.64
N ALA A 307 -5.32 -9.31 18.38
CA ALA A 307 -4.66 -8.06 18.02
C ALA A 307 -5.40 -6.83 18.55
N VAL A 308 -6.73 -6.85 18.52
CA VAL A 308 -7.56 -5.74 18.99
C VAL A 308 -8.09 -5.90 20.43
N GLY A 309 -7.74 -7.00 21.11
CA GLY A 309 -8.23 -7.28 22.47
C GLY A 309 -9.75 -7.49 22.57
N ALA A 310 -10.39 -7.92 21.47
CA ALA A 310 -11.82 -8.23 21.44
C ALA A 310 -12.11 -9.56 22.16
N GLN A 311 -13.34 -9.73 22.64
CA GLN A 311 -13.73 -11.04 23.19
C GLN A 311 -13.79 -12.09 22.07
N PRO A 312 -13.54 -13.39 22.36
CA PRO A 312 -13.36 -14.38 21.30
C PRO A 312 -14.56 -14.60 20.37
N ASN A 313 -15.78 -14.28 20.83
CA ASN A 313 -17.02 -14.35 20.03
C ASN A 313 -17.60 -12.96 19.71
N GLU A 314 -16.89 -11.87 20.04
CA GLU A 314 -17.34 -10.51 19.76
C GLU A 314 -17.48 -10.30 18.25
N GLU A 315 -18.58 -9.66 17.87
CA GLU A 315 -18.79 -9.17 16.52
C GLU A 315 -17.94 -7.92 16.30
N LEU A 316 -17.07 -7.96 15.28
CA LEU A 316 -16.23 -6.82 14.92
C LEU A 316 -17.06 -5.85 14.09
N HIS A 317 -17.75 -4.94 14.77
CA HIS A 317 -18.69 -3.99 14.19
C HIS A 317 -18.45 -2.58 14.71
N HIS A 318 -18.63 -1.59 13.82
CA HIS A 318 -18.70 -0.20 14.21
C HIS A 318 -19.59 0.62 13.26
N LYS A 319 -20.18 1.69 13.81
CA LYS A 319 -20.86 2.73 13.05
C LYS A 319 -20.22 4.08 13.39
N GLU A 320 -19.49 4.63 12.44
CA GLU A 320 -18.97 5.99 12.55
C GLU A 320 -20.13 7.01 12.50
N PRO A 321 -20.04 8.17 13.20
CA PRO A 321 -21.14 9.13 13.29
C PRO A 321 -21.66 9.65 11.95
N VAL A 322 -20.80 9.73 10.94
CA VAL A 322 -21.10 10.23 9.59
C VAL A 322 -21.21 9.11 8.54
N SER A 323 -21.28 7.86 9.01
CA SER A 323 -21.27 6.65 8.18
C SER A 323 -22.41 5.70 8.60
N ASP A 324 -22.53 4.59 7.90
CA ASP A 324 -23.45 3.49 8.23
C ASP A 324 -22.75 2.39 9.04
N ASN A 325 -23.53 1.40 9.47
CA ASN A 325 -22.98 0.22 10.14
C ASN A 325 -22.05 -0.55 9.19
N SER A 326 -20.84 -0.85 9.65
CA SER A 326 -19.87 -1.65 8.91
C SER A 326 -19.31 -2.75 9.79
N TRP A 327 -18.95 -3.87 9.17
CA TRP A 327 -18.44 -5.06 9.85
C TRP A 327 -17.07 -5.45 9.28
N ALA A 328 -16.13 -5.70 10.18
CA ALA A 328 -14.91 -6.44 9.87
C ALA A 328 -15.13 -7.93 10.12
N CYS A 329 -14.22 -8.76 9.61
CA CYS A 329 -14.23 -10.20 9.87
C CYS A 329 -12.79 -10.71 10.01
N ALA A 330 -12.65 -11.84 10.70
CA ALA A 330 -11.38 -12.54 10.90
C ALA A 330 -11.38 -13.81 10.03
N ALA A 331 -11.43 -13.65 8.71
CA ALA A 331 -11.57 -14.77 7.78
C ALA A 331 -10.30 -15.63 7.71
N VAL A 332 -10.48 -16.92 7.42
CA VAL A 332 -9.36 -17.87 7.24
C VAL A 332 -9.59 -18.64 5.96
N THR A 333 -8.65 -18.54 5.02
CA THR A 333 -8.78 -19.20 3.72
C THR A 333 -7.74 -20.30 3.56
N LEU A 334 -8.18 -21.53 3.36
CA LEU A 334 -7.34 -22.67 3.03
C LEU A 334 -7.18 -22.78 1.51
N PHE A 335 -5.95 -22.95 1.05
CA PHE A 335 -5.60 -23.16 -0.35
C PHE A 335 -4.84 -24.47 -0.54
N GLN A 336 -4.91 -25.01 -1.75
CA GLN A 336 -4.04 -26.08 -2.23
C GLN A 336 -3.21 -25.58 -3.42
N LEU A 337 -1.89 -25.66 -3.31
CA LEU A 337 -0.95 -25.39 -4.40
C LEU A 337 -0.68 -26.67 -5.19
N HIS A 338 -1.18 -26.72 -6.42
CA HIS A 338 -1.05 -27.88 -7.29
C HIS A 338 0.35 -27.96 -7.95
N PRO A 339 0.82 -29.16 -8.32
CA PRO A 339 2.15 -29.33 -8.94
C PRO A 339 2.37 -28.55 -10.25
N ASP A 340 1.29 -28.17 -10.92
CA ASP A 340 1.35 -27.35 -12.12
C ASP A 340 1.44 -25.84 -11.84
N GLY A 341 1.37 -25.42 -10.58
CA GLY A 341 1.51 -24.04 -10.13
C GLY A 341 0.20 -23.31 -9.85
N GLN A 342 -0.95 -23.95 -10.07
CA GLN A 342 -2.25 -23.35 -9.79
C GLN A 342 -2.54 -23.39 -8.28
N LEU A 343 -2.83 -22.23 -7.69
CA LEU A 343 -3.30 -22.11 -6.31
C LEU A 343 -4.83 -22.17 -6.31
N HIS A 344 -5.42 -23.15 -5.62
CA HIS A 344 -6.87 -23.37 -5.57
C HIS A 344 -7.42 -23.06 -4.18
N PRO A 345 -8.47 -22.24 -4.04
CA PRO A 345 -9.13 -22.02 -2.76
C PRO A 345 -10.02 -23.22 -2.40
N VAL A 346 -9.77 -23.83 -1.25
CA VAL A 346 -10.40 -25.08 -0.78
C VAL A 346 -11.53 -24.80 0.21
N ALA A 347 -11.30 -23.93 1.18
CA ALA A 347 -12.26 -23.64 2.23
C ALA A 347 -12.09 -22.22 2.76
N ILE A 348 -13.18 -21.61 3.20
CA ILE A 348 -13.17 -20.28 3.82
C ILE A 348 -13.98 -20.34 5.11
N VAL A 349 -13.37 -19.87 6.20
CA VAL A 349 -14.08 -19.45 7.41
C VAL A 349 -14.40 -17.97 7.25
N CYS A 350 -15.68 -17.59 7.25
CA CYS A 350 -16.07 -16.19 7.02
C CYS A 350 -15.59 -15.28 8.15
N ASP A 351 -15.68 -15.74 9.40
CA ASP A 351 -15.20 -15.03 10.59
C ASP A 351 -14.86 -16.03 11.70
N TYR A 352 -13.57 -16.16 12.02
CA TYR A 352 -13.10 -17.16 12.98
C TYR A 352 -13.30 -16.73 14.42
N LYS A 353 -14.23 -17.38 15.11
CA LYS A 353 -14.61 -17.14 16.52
C LYS A 353 -14.07 -18.24 17.44
N SER A 354 -12.77 -18.19 17.75
CA SER A 354 -12.02 -19.16 18.57
C SER A 354 -11.88 -20.57 17.97
N THR A 355 -12.93 -21.09 17.34
CA THR A 355 -12.95 -22.39 16.65
C THR A 355 -13.90 -22.35 15.46
N MET A 356 -13.67 -23.20 14.45
CA MET A 356 -14.58 -23.45 13.34
C MET A 356 -15.89 -24.13 13.76
N ALA A 357 -16.01 -24.61 15.01
CA ALA A 357 -17.29 -25.08 15.53
C ALA A 357 -18.22 -23.92 15.89
N ASN A 358 -17.65 -22.77 16.24
CA ASN A 358 -18.37 -21.52 16.55
C ASN A 358 -18.38 -20.52 15.38
N SER A 359 -17.91 -20.95 14.21
CA SER A 359 -17.74 -20.09 13.03
C SER A 359 -18.50 -20.68 11.85
N VAL A 360 -18.76 -19.86 10.83
CA VAL A 360 -19.31 -20.33 9.56
C VAL A 360 -18.17 -20.68 8.61
N THR A 361 -18.05 -21.97 8.29
CA THR A 361 -17.06 -22.50 7.35
C THR A 361 -17.77 -23.10 6.14
N ILE A 362 -17.33 -22.72 4.95
CA ILE A 362 -17.80 -23.25 3.67
C ILE A 362 -16.63 -23.86 2.91
N PHE A 363 -16.86 -25.01 2.27
CA PHE A 363 -15.89 -25.66 1.40
C PHE A 363 -16.29 -25.47 -0.05
N ASN A 364 -15.29 -25.28 -0.91
CA ASN A 364 -15.49 -25.08 -2.34
C ASN A 364 -16.14 -26.32 -2.97
N GLN A 365 -17.12 -26.09 -3.86
CA GLN A 365 -17.73 -27.16 -4.65
C GLN A 365 -16.76 -27.70 -5.70
N ARG A 366 -15.89 -26.82 -6.22
CA ARG A 366 -14.77 -27.18 -7.11
C ARG A 366 -13.63 -27.74 -6.29
N ARG A 367 -13.19 -28.94 -6.65
CA ARG A 367 -12.15 -29.71 -5.95
C ARG A 367 -10.78 -29.49 -6.55
N LEU A 368 -10.73 -29.21 -7.85
CA LEU A 368 -9.52 -28.94 -8.61
C LEU A 368 -9.69 -27.65 -9.44
N PRO A 369 -8.58 -26.95 -9.76
CA PRO A 369 -8.59 -25.81 -10.69
C PRO A 369 -9.20 -26.13 -12.06
N THR A 370 -9.12 -27.40 -12.48
CA THR A 370 -9.61 -27.89 -13.77
C THR A 370 -11.09 -28.29 -13.75
N ASP A 371 -11.74 -28.32 -12.58
CA ASP A 371 -13.18 -28.59 -12.51
C ASP A 371 -13.95 -27.48 -13.23
N PRO A 372 -15.12 -27.76 -13.82
CA PRO A 372 -15.90 -26.74 -14.55
C PRO A 372 -16.15 -25.48 -13.71
N SER A 373 -15.86 -24.31 -14.29
CA SER A 373 -15.99 -22.99 -13.64
C SER A 373 -17.31 -22.27 -13.97
N ASN A 374 -18.18 -22.88 -14.78
CA ASN A 374 -19.39 -22.24 -15.31
C ASN A 374 -20.46 -21.91 -14.25
N GLN A 375 -20.31 -22.37 -13.01
CA GLN A 375 -21.22 -22.08 -11.89
C GLN A 375 -20.67 -21.01 -10.94
N GLU A 376 -19.41 -20.58 -11.09
CA GLU A 376 -18.77 -19.65 -10.16
C GLU A 376 -19.47 -18.29 -10.08
N GLU A 377 -20.03 -17.81 -11.20
CA GLU A 377 -20.77 -16.55 -11.24
C GLU A 377 -21.99 -16.58 -10.31
N SER A 378 -22.66 -17.74 -10.26
CA SER A 378 -23.91 -17.97 -9.54
C SER A 378 -23.76 -18.62 -8.16
N ASP A 379 -22.54 -18.98 -7.75
CA ASP A 379 -22.26 -19.55 -6.43
C ASP A 379 -22.15 -18.43 -5.38
N TRP A 380 -23.30 -17.84 -5.03
CA TRP A 380 -23.39 -16.67 -4.18
C TRP A 380 -22.87 -16.89 -2.75
N ALA A 381 -23.09 -18.08 -2.20
CA ALA A 381 -22.57 -18.46 -0.89
C ALA A 381 -21.03 -18.45 -0.89
N TRP A 382 -20.42 -19.04 -1.92
CA TRP A 382 -18.96 -19.06 -2.06
C TRP A 382 -18.39 -17.68 -2.40
N ARG A 383 -19.06 -16.90 -3.27
CA ARG A 383 -18.67 -15.52 -3.57
C ARG A 383 -18.71 -14.63 -2.33
N TYR A 384 -19.73 -14.77 -1.48
CA TYR A 384 -19.80 -14.05 -0.21
C TYR A 384 -18.65 -14.42 0.74
N ALA A 385 -18.32 -15.71 0.84
CA ALA A 385 -17.19 -16.14 1.66
C ALA A 385 -15.86 -15.57 1.13
N LYS A 386 -15.64 -15.57 -0.19
CA LYS A 386 -14.50 -14.87 -0.81
C LYS A 386 -14.50 -13.37 -0.47
N THR A 387 -15.65 -12.71 -0.47
CA THR A 387 -15.76 -11.31 -0.03
C THR A 387 -15.34 -11.12 1.43
N CYS A 388 -15.71 -12.02 2.35
CA CYS A 388 -15.22 -11.96 3.74
C CYS A 388 -13.70 -12.09 3.80
N ALA A 389 -13.12 -13.02 3.03
CA ALA A 389 -11.67 -13.15 2.91
C ALA A 389 -11.01 -11.87 2.37
N GLN A 390 -11.60 -11.24 1.35
CA GLN A 390 -11.10 -9.98 0.79
C GLN A 390 -11.20 -8.80 1.77
N VAL A 391 -12.23 -8.73 2.61
CA VAL A 391 -12.35 -7.73 3.69
C VAL A 391 -11.23 -7.92 4.71
N SER A 392 -10.99 -9.15 5.14
CA SER A 392 -9.91 -9.47 6.08
C SER A 392 -8.55 -9.13 5.47
N ASP A 393 -8.35 -9.49 4.20
CA ASP A 393 -7.11 -9.18 3.49
C ASP A 393 -6.92 -7.68 3.26
N TRP A 394 -7.98 -6.91 3.01
CA TRP A 394 -7.88 -5.44 2.90
C TRP A 394 -7.38 -4.81 4.21
N ILE A 395 -7.93 -5.23 5.37
CA ILE A 395 -7.48 -4.73 6.68
C ILE A 395 -6.03 -5.13 6.94
N ARG A 396 -5.69 -6.42 6.75
CA ARG A 396 -4.33 -6.92 6.94
C ARG A 396 -3.33 -6.24 6.01
N HIS A 397 -3.71 -6.04 4.75
CA HIS A 397 -2.91 -5.38 3.73
C HIS A 397 -2.66 -3.91 4.08
N GLU A 398 -3.71 -3.11 4.21
CA GLU A 398 -3.56 -1.66 4.36
C GLU A 398 -3.01 -1.28 5.73
N VAL A 399 -3.50 -1.92 6.80
CA VAL A 399 -3.14 -1.53 8.17
C VAL A 399 -1.88 -2.26 8.65
N GLY A 400 -1.78 -3.56 8.36
CA GLY A 400 -0.66 -4.39 8.81
C GLY A 400 0.54 -4.31 7.88
N VAL A 401 0.40 -4.84 6.65
CA VAL A 401 1.51 -5.00 5.70
C VAL A 401 2.03 -3.66 5.19
N HIS A 402 1.14 -2.77 4.77
CA HIS A 402 1.48 -1.49 4.16
C HIS A 402 1.82 -0.44 5.21
N LEU A 403 0.85 -0.03 6.04
CA LEU A 403 1.07 1.05 7.01
C LEU A 403 2.07 0.67 8.11
N ALA A 404 1.83 -0.42 8.85
CA ALA A 404 2.72 -0.80 9.95
C ALA A 404 4.05 -1.38 9.43
N GLY A 405 3.98 -2.37 8.54
CA GLY A 405 5.13 -3.14 8.04
C GLY A 405 6.05 -2.40 7.07
N ALA A 406 5.56 -1.38 6.34
CA ALA A 406 6.42 -0.50 5.55
C ALA A 406 6.67 0.83 6.27
N HIS A 407 5.65 1.70 6.36
CA HIS A 407 5.86 3.10 6.78
C HIS A 407 6.36 3.22 8.22
N MET A 408 5.73 2.55 9.18
CA MET A 408 6.04 2.75 10.61
C MET A 408 7.35 2.08 11.02
N ILE A 409 7.62 0.87 10.53
CA ILE A 409 8.91 0.20 10.74
C ILE A 409 10.06 1.02 10.15
N GLU A 410 9.90 1.51 8.92
CA GLU A 410 10.94 2.32 8.28
C GLU A 410 11.13 3.66 9.00
N GLU A 411 10.06 4.36 9.40
CA GLU A 411 10.19 5.61 10.17
C GLU A 411 10.90 5.42 11.51
N ALA A 412 10.59 4.35 12.24
CA ALA A 412 11.30 4.06 13.48
C ALA A 412 12.80 3.85 13.23
N LEU A 413 13.18 3.23 12.11
CA LEU A 413 14.57 3.04 11.71
C LEU A 413 15.24 4.33 11.24
N ILE A 414 14.54 5.19 10.49
CA ILE A 414 15.02 6.51 10.07
C ILE A 414 15.36 7.35 11.31
N VAL A 415 14.44 7.44 12.28
CA VAL A 415 14.66 8.21 13.50
C VAL A 415 15.84 7.67 14.29
N ALA A 416 15.96 6.34 14.45
CA ALA A 416 17.12 5.74 15.13
C ALA A 416 18.42 6.10 14.43
N THR A 417 18.47 5.96 13.10
CA THR A 417 19.68 6.22 12.31
C THR A 417 20.10 7.67 12.38
N HIS A 418 19.14 8.61 12.31
CA HIS A 418 19.46 10.03 12.49
C HIS A 418 20.03 10.34 13.88
N ARG A 419 19.57 9.63 14.92
CA ARG A 419 20.01 9.83 16.30
C ARG A 419 21.34 9.17 16.65
N THR A 420 21.74 8.11 15.96
CA THR A 420 22.93 7.32 16.36
C THR A 420 24.06 7.32 15.34
N ILE A 421 23.78 7.53 14.05
CA ILE A 421 24.78 7.45 12.98
C ILE A 421 25.10 8.86 12.43
N PRO A 422 26.38 9.29 12.45
CA PRO A 422 26.83 10.53 11.80
C PRO A 422 26.59 10.52 10.28
N MET A 423 26.39 11.70 9.68
CA MET A 423 26.11 11.80 8.24
C MET A 423 27.25 11.25 7.36
N ASP A 424 28.51 11.37 7.81
CA ASP A 424 29.67 10.90 7.05
C ASP A 424 29.89 9.38 7.14
N HIS A 425 29.16 8.69 8.02
CA HIS A 425 29.28 7.26 8.22
C HIS A 425 28.70 6.47 7.04
N VAL A 426 29.34 5.37 6.64
CA VAL A 426 28.93 4.57 5.47
C VAL A 426 27.47 4.10 5.54
N VAL A 427 27.01 3.69 6.73
CA VAL A 427 25.62 3.27 6.97
C VAL A 427 24.62 4.40 6.64
N PHE A 428 24.92 5.64 7.03
CA PHE A 428 24.05 6.78 6.76
C PHE A 428 24.06 7.14 5.27
N LYS A 429 25.25 7.22 4.65
CA LYS A 429 25.41 7.51 3.22
C LYS A 429 24.67 6.51 2.32
N VAL A 430 24.64 5.23 2.70
CA VAL A 430 23.93 4.18 1.94
C VAL A 430 22.42 4.29 2.10
N LEU A 431 21.93 4.61 3.30
CA LEU A 431 20.50 4.60 3.60
C LEU A 431 19.76 5.90 3.27
N GLU A 432 20.37 7.06 3.50
CA GLU A 432 19.73 8.39 3.37
C GLU A 432 18.98 8.59 2.03
N PRO A 433 19.51 8.17 0.86
CA PRO A 433 18.79 8.32 -0.41
C PRO A 433 17.44 7.60 -0.47
N HIS A 434 17.24 6.59 0.38
CA HIS A 434 16.05 5.74 0.43
C HIS A 434 14.97 6.24 1.40
N TRP A 435 15.17 7.40 2.02
CA TRP A 435 14.25 7.99 3.01
C TRP A 435 13.62 9.30 2.57
N TYR A 436 13.91 9.73 1.34
CA TYR A 436 13.40 10.98 0.81
C TYR A 436 11.87 11.03 0.91
N LYS A 437 11.38 12.07 1.63
CA LYS A 437 9.96 12.42 1.82
C LYS A 437 9.19 11.52 2.81
N THR A 438 9.77 10.44 3.29
CA THR A 438 9.04 9.42 4.07
C THR A 438 8.50 9.98 5.40
N LEU A 439 9.24 10.85 6.10
CA LEU A 439 8.82 11.31 7.42
C LEU A 439 7.65 12.31 7.36
N SER A 440 7.70 13.26 6.43
CA SER A 440 6.62 14.24 6.23
C SER A 440 5.32 13.57 5.75
N LEU A 441 5.41 12.59 4.85
CA LEU A 441 4.28 11.78 4.42
C LEU A 441 3.63 11.04 5.60
N ASN A 442 4.43 10.34 6.40
CA ASN A 442 3.90 9.59 7.54
C ASN A 442 3.23 10.49 8.58
N ALA A 443 3.78 11.68 8.83
CA ALA A 443 3.16 12.67 9.70
C ALA A 443 1.80 13.16 9.16
N GLY A 444 1.72 13.40 7.84
CA GLY A 444 0.47 13.72 7.15
C GLY A 444 -0.57 12.60 7.24
N ALA A 445 -0.16 11.34 7.01
CA ALA A 445 -1.02 10.17 7.08
C ALA A 445 -1.59 9.94 8.49
N ARG A 446 -0.75 10.06 9.54
CA ARG A 446 -1.20 9.96 10.95
C ARG A 446 -2.23 11.02 11.33
N SER A 447 -2.10 12.22 10.76
CA SER A 447 -2.95 13.37 11.07
C SER A 447 -4.25 13.40 10.24
N THR A 448 -4.27 12.71 9.10
CA THR A 448 -5.36 12.81 8.12
C THR A 448 -5.86 11.46 7.64
N LEU A 449 -5.08 10.71 6.87
CA LEU A 449 -5.49 9.46 6.22
C LEU A 449 -6.09 8.44 7.20
N VAL A 450 -5.39 8.11 8.29
CA VAL A 450 -5.87 7.12 9.27
C VAL A 450 -7.14 7.61 9.99
N PRO A 451 -7.13 8.77 10.68
CA PRO A 451 -8.28 9.21 11.49
C PRO A 451 -9.48 9.72 10.68
N GLN A 452 -9.29 10.16 9.42
CA GLN A 452 -10.36 10.79 8.62
C GLN A 452 -10.85 9.90 7.46
N ILE A 453 -10.09 8.85 7.06
CA ILE A 453 -10.44 7.97 5.94
C ILE A 453 -10.46 6.49 6.38
N ILE A 454 -9.33 5.92 6.81
CA ILE A 454 -9.21 4.49 7.09
C ILE A 454 -10.17 4.06 8.21
N LYS A 455 -10.28 4.86 9.26
CA LYS A 455 -11.20 4.66 10.38
C LYS A 455 -12.67 4.52 9.93
N ASP A 456 -13.08 5.23 8.88
CA ASP A 456 -14.44 5.16 8.32
C ASP A 456 -14.68 3.92 7.45
N LEU A 457 -13.62 3.23 7.03
CA LEU A 457 -13.68 2.11 6.08
C LEU A 457 -13.58 0.72 6.73
N VAL A 458 -12.79 0.57 7.80
CA VAL A 458 -12.40 -0.75 8.35
C VAL A 458 -13.51 -1.51 9.07
N GLY A 459 -14.63 -0.86 9.44
CA GLY A 459 -15.69 -1.50 10.24
C GLY A 459 -15.28 -1.90 11.67
N LEU A 460 -14.12 -1.43 12.15
CA LEU A 460 -13.61 -1.60 13.51
C LEU A 460 -13.91 -0.37 14.36
N LYS A 461 -14.03 -0.57 15.68
CA LYS A 461 -14.03 0.54 16.64
C LYS A 461 -12.70 1.32 16.50
N PRO A 462 -12.67 2.65 16.70
CA PRO A 462 -11.43 3.43 16.57
C PRO A 462 -10.29 2.89 17.44
N ASP A 463 -10.56 2.56 18.71
CA ASP A 463 -9.55 2.00 19.61
C ASP A 463 -9.01 0.64 19.12
N TYR A 464 -9.86 -0.17 18.48
CA TYR A 464 -9.44 -1.45 17.88
C TYR A 464 -8.54 -1.24 16.67
N LEU A 465 -8.82 -0.26 15.82
CA LEU A 465 -7.93 0.09 14.70
C LEU A 465 -6.54 0.48 15.21
N TYR A 466 -6.44 1.39 16.18
CA TYR A 466 -5.15 1.80 16.73
C TYR A 466 -4.45 0.68 17.50
N GLN A 467 -5.20 -0.23 18.12
CA GLN A 467 -4.60 -1.42 18.73
C GLN A 467 -4.08 -2.41 17.69
N PHE A 468 -4.80 -2.61 16.58
CA PHE A 468 -4.36 -3.43 15.46
C PHE A 468 -3.04 -2.91 14.87
N ILE A 469 -2.95 -1.60 14.60
CA ILE A 469 -1.72 -0.94 14.11
C ILE A 469 -0.53 -1.25 15.05
N ARG A 470 -0.73 -1.08 16.36
CA ARG A 470 0.32 -1.34 17.34
C ARG A 470 0.70 -2.81 17.39
N TYR A 471 -0.29 -3.70 17.35
CA TYR A 471 -0.05 -5.14 17.35
C TYR A 471 0.79 -5.56 16.15
N GLU A 472 0.45 -5.10 14.95
CA GLU A 472 1.21 -5.39 13.71
C GLU A 472 2.65 -4.89 13.81
N PHE A 473 2.87 -3.68 14.31
CA PHE A 473 4.21 -3.14 14.52
C PHE A 473 5.00 -3.93 15.57
N GLU A 474 4.41 -4.22 16.75
CA GLU A 474 5.10 -4.90 17.84
C GLU A 474 5.43 -6.37 17.53
N ASN A 475 4.68 -7.00 16.63
CA ASN A 475 4.89 -8.38 16.19
C ASN A 475 5.65 -8.48 14.85
N PHE A 476 6.09 -7.36 14.27
CA PHE A 476 6.94 -7.38 13.09
C PHE A 476 8.32 -7.96 13.45
N ASP A 477 8.66 -9.10 12.85
CA ASP A 477 9.95 -9.75 13.02
C ASP A 477 10.93 -9.27 11.94
N TYR A 478 11.76 -8.28 12.27
CA TYR A 478 12.69 -7.63 11.33
C TYR A 478 13.63 -8.62 10.63
N VAL A 479 14.28 -9.53 11.38
CA VAL A 479 15.20 -10.53 10.79
C VAL A 479 14.44 -11.63 10.09
N GLY A 480 13.34 -12.11 10.68
CA GLY A 480 12.49 -13.12 10.04
C GLY A 480 11.81 -12.62 8.77
N SER A 481 11.74 -11.31 8.56
CA SER A 481 11.14 -10.68 7.37
C SER A 481 12.16 -10.40 6.26
N TYR A 482 13.46 -10.70 6.46
CA TYR A 482 14.41 -10.74 5.34
C TYR A 482 13.88 -11.70 4.28
N VAL A 483 13.94 -11.32 3.00
CA VAL A 483 13.24 -12.05 1.92
C VAL A 483 13.50 -13.57 1.95
N PRO A 484 14.75 -14.05 2.11
CA PRO A 484 14.98 -15.49 2.21
C PRO A 484 14.39 -16.13 3.47
N ASN A 485 14.47 -15.45 4.62
CA ASN A 485 13.96 -15.95 5.89
C ASN A 485 12.42 -16.00 5.88
N ASP A 486 11.79 -14.98 5.32
CA ASP A 486 10.33 -14.89 5.20
C ASP A 486 9.76 -16.02 4.34
N LEU A 487 10.35 -16.25 3.16
CA LEU A 487 9.93 -17.32 2.26
C LEU A 487 10.06 -18.69 2.93
N GLU A 488 11.20 -18.95 3.56
CA GLU A 488 11.43 -20.22 4.26
C GLU A 488 10.43 -20.42 5.41
N ARG A 489 10.24 -19.39 6.24
CA ARG A 489 9.29 -19.40 7.37
C ARG A 489 7.87 -19.69 6.89
N ARG A 490 7.43 -19.06 5.80
CA ARG A 490 6.10 -19.28 5.20
C ARG A 490 5.98 -20.61 4.45
N GLY A 491 7.07 -21.37 4.30
CA GLY A 491 7.07 -22.70 3.70
C GLY A 491 7.28 -22.73 2.18
N PHE A 492 7.89 -21.69 1.63
CA PHE A 492 8.33 -21.60 0.23
C PHE A 492 9.84 -21.78 0.11
N PRO A 493 10.37 -22.19 -1.05
CA PRO A 493 11.80 -22.13 -1.31
C PRO A 493 12.30 -20.69 -1.25
N ASN A 494 13.43 -20.48 -0.62
CA ASN A 494 14.04 -19.16 -0.39
C ASN A 494 15.22 -18.84 -1.35
N THR A 495 15.38 -19.64 -2.40
CA THR A 495 16.42 -19.45 -3.43
C THR A 495 15.79 -19.41 -4.82
N ALA A 496 16.44 -18.70 -5.75
CA ALA A 496 16.03 -18.67 -7.15
C ALA A 496 15.93 -20.10 -7.74
N GLN A 497 16.89 -20.97 -7.40
CA GLN A 497 16.90 -22.36 -7.85
C GLN A 497 15.68 -23.15 -7.36
N GLY A 498 15.30 -22.99 -6.08
CA GLY A 498 14.12 -23.64 -5.53
C GLY A 498 12.81 -23.13 -6.13
N LEU A 499 12.74 -21.83 -6.44
CA LEU A 499 11.56 -21.22 -7.06
C LEU A 499 11.42 -21.52 -8.57
N PHE A 500 12.45 -22.05 -9.25
CA PHE A 500 12.32 -22.52 -10.64
C PHE A 500 11.41 -23.74 -10.82
N ASP A 501 11.07 -24.45 -9.74
CA ASP A 501 10.08 -25.52 -9.81
C ASP A 501 8.76 -24.99 -10.41
N LYS A 502 8.17 -25.80 -11.29
CA LYS A 502 6.89 -25.49 -11.96
C LYS A 502 5.78 -25.16 -10.96
N LYS A 503 5.81 -25.77 -9.76
CA LYS A 503 4.86 -25.52 -8.65
C LYS A 503 4.82 -24.06 -8.22
N TYR A 504 5.89 -23.27 -8.41
CA TYR A 504 5.92 -21.86 -8.01
C TYR A 504 5.88 -20.89 -9.19
N LYS A 505 5.53 -21.35 -10.41
CA LYS A 505 5.57 -20.52 -11.61
C LYS A 505 4.65 -19.28 -11.55
N ASN A 506 3.53 -19.38 -10.82
CA ASN A 506 2.57 -18.29 -10.65
C ASN A 506 2.88 -17.39 -9.44
N TYR A 507 3.91 -17.71 -8.64
CA TYR A 507 4.33 -16.88 -7.51
C TYR A 507 5.41 -15.87 -7.92
N ALA A 508 5.05 -14.98 -8.86
CA ALA A 508 5.99 -14.03 -9.45
C ALA A 508 6.61 -13.06 -8.42
N PHE A 509 5.86 -12.66 -7.39
CA PHE A 509 6.38 -11.85 -6.29
C PHE A 509 7.61 -12.51 -5.64
N ALA A 510 7.50 -13.77 -5.19
CA ALA A 510 8.60 -14.46 -4.51
C ALA A 510 9.84 -14.57 -5.40
N LYS A 511 9.65 -14.91 -6.68
CA LYS A 511 10.74 -15.00 -7.67
C LYS A 511 11.46 -13.68 -7.83
N ASN A 512 10.70 -12.63 -8.13
CA ASN A 512 11.26 -11.31 -8.38
C ASN A 512 11.93 -10.74 -7.11
N MET A 513 11.35 -11.00 -5.94
CA MET A 513 11.85 -10.48 -4.67
C MET A 513 13.16 -11.13 -4.22
N VAL A 514 13.35 -12.42 -4.46
CA VAL A 514 14.64 -13.09 -4.20
C VAL A 514 15.75 -12.46 -5.05
N SER A 515 15.52 -12.29 -6.35
CA SER A 515 16.51 -11.70 -7.24
C SER A 515 16.79 -10.23 -6.93
N MET A 516 15.74 -9.45 -6.60
CA MET A 516 15.89 -8.06 -6.15
C MET A 516 16.66 -7.95 -4.83
N TRP A 517 16.36 -8.81 -3.84
CA TRP A 517 17.07 -8.85 -2.57
C TRP A 517 18.57 -9.08 -2.76
N HIS A 518 18.94 -10.07 -3.57
CA HIS A 518 20.35 -10.32 -3.89
C HIS A 518 21.02 -9.14 -4.58
N CYS A 519 20.34 -8.50 -5.54
CA CYS A 519 20.85 -7.32 -6.23
C CYS A 519 21.14 -6.16 -5.27
N ILE A 520 20.20 -5.85 -4.37
CA ILE A 520 20.37 -4.80 -3.34
C ILE A 520 21.47 -5.18 -2.35
N ARG A 521 21.48 -6.43 -1.87
CA ARG A 521 22.49 -6.92 -0.92
C ARG A 521 23.91 -6.80 -1.47
N GLU A 522 24.12 -7.18 -2.73
CA GLU A 522 25.42 -7.04 -3.39
C GLU A 522 25.86 -5.58 -3.51
N TYR A 523 24.92 -4.67 -3.83
CA TYR A 523 25.18 -3.23 -3.80
C TYR A 523 25.60 -2.75 -2.40
N VAL A 524 24.81 -3.08 -1.38
CA VAL A 524 25.08 -2.70 0.01
C VAL A 524 26.41 -3.24 0.50
N MET A 525 26.68 -4.54 0.33
CA MET A 525 27.94 -5.17 0.73
C MET A 525 29.13 -4.46 0.07
N SER A 526 29.00 -4.12 -1.21
CA SER A 526 30.08 -3.46 -1.94
C SER A 526 30.35 -2.04 -1.44
N MET A 527 29.31 -1.30 -1.07
CA MET A 527 29.46 0.02 -0.44
C MET A 527 30.08 -0.12 0.96
N LEU A 528 29.67 -1.12 1.75
CA LEU A 528 30.24 -1.37 3.07
C LEU A 528 31.73 -1.75 3.01
N LEU A 529 32.14 -2.54 2.00
CA LEU A 529 33.53 -2.95 1.81
C LEU A 529 34.49 -1.81 1.44
N MET A 530 33.98 -0.62 1.12
CA MET A 530 34.80 0.59 1.00
C MET A 530 35.30 1.09 2.37
N TYR A 531 34.61 0.71 3.45
CA TYR A 531 34.89 1.17 4.82
C TYR A 531 35.30 0.03 5.75
N TYR A 532 34.68 -1.14 5.63
CA TYR A 532 34.98 -2.33 6.41
C TYR A 532 35.80 -3.31 5.57
N ASP A 533 37.07 -3.50 5.93
CA ASP A 533 37.95 -4.43 5.21
C ASP A 533 37.38 -5.85 5.19
N LYS A 534 37.42 -6.52 4.05
CA LYS A 534 36.82 -7.85 3.88
C LYS A 534 37.30 -8.89 4.91
N ASP A 535 38.60 -8.88 5.24
CA ASP A 535 39.20 -9.88 6.13
C ASP A 535 39.05 -9.55 7.63
N THR A 536 38.85 -8.27 7.96
CA THR A 536 38.73 -7.79 9.35
C THR A 536 37.39 -7.12 9.65
N GLY A 537 36.45 -7.18 8.72
CA GLY A 537 35.19 -6.43 8.73
C GLY A 537 34.32 -6.74 9.94
N ASP A 538 34.21 -8.02 10.32
CA ASP A 538 33.48 -8.41 11.53
C ASP A 538 34.04 -7.75 12.79
N LYS A 539 35.37 -7.71 12.92
CA LYS A 539 36.03 -7.04 14.05
C LYS A 539 35.79 -5.53 14.01
N MET A 540 35.88 -4.91 12.82
CA MET A 540 35.63 -3.49 12.66
C MET A 540 34.18 -3.13 13.01
N VAL A 541 33.20 -3.95 12.61
CA VAL A 541 31.78 -3.80 12.98
C VAL A 541 31.58 -3.96 14.49
N GLN A 542 32.26 -4.92 15.13
CA GLN A 542 32.20 -5.08 16.59
C GLN A 542 32.80 -3.87 17.32
N GLU A 543 33.85 -3.25 16.78
CA GLU A 543 34.52 -2.07 17.34
C GLU A 543 33.75 -0.76 17.06
N ASP A 544 32.90 -0.74 16.03
CA ASP A 544 32.07 0.40 15.63
C ASP A 544 31.01 0.75 16.69
N GLN A 545 31.26 1.86 17.39
CA GLN A 545 30.34 2.33 18.43
C GLN A 545 28.99 2.82 17.88
N TYR A 546 28.95 3.35 16.65
CA TYR A 546 27.72 3.90 16.08
C TYR A 546 26.78 2.77 15.70
N VAL A 547 27.29 1.68 15.12
CA VAL A 547 26.50 0.47 14.83
C VAL A 547 25.95 -0.17 16.11
N ARG A 548 26.75 -0.28 17.18
CA ARG A 548 26.29 -0.82 18.47
C ARG A 548 25.16 0.03 19.08
N GLU A 549 25.33 1.36 19.11
CA GLU A 549 24.30 2.25 19.64
C GLU A 549 23.05 2.29 18.74
N TRP A 550 23.21 2.18 17.42
CA TRP A 550 22.10 2.06 16.48
C TRP A 550 21.25 0.82 16.74
N CYS A 551 21.86 -0.35 16.88
CA CYS A 551 21.12 -1.59 17.21
C CYS A 551 20.30 -1.40 18.50
N LYS A 552 20.93 -0.84 19.53
CA LYS A 552 20.29 -0.58 20.82
C LYS A 552 19.14 0.42 20.69
N GLU A 553 19.34 1.52 19.96
CA GLU A 553 18.32 2.55 19.76
C GLU A 553 17.08 1.97 19.05
N VAL A 554 17.29 1.20 17.97
CA VAL A 554 16.20 0.55 17.22
C VAL A 554 15.44 -0.45 18.10
N GLN A 555 16.15 -1.28 18.86
CA GLN A 555 15.54 -2.28 19.75
C GLN A 555 14.76 -1.67 20.91
N THR A 556 15.19 -0.51 21.42
CA THR A 556 14.64 0.11 22.64
C THR A 556 13.71 1.27 22.32
N ASN A 557 14.25 2.42 21.91
CA ASN A 557 13.46 3.63 21.64
C ASN A 557 12.65 3.51 20.33
N GLY A 558 13.20 2.83 19.31
CA GLY A 558 12.48 2.46 18.10
C GLY A 558 11.51 1.28 18.29
N TRP A 559 11.62 0.56 19.41
CA TRP A 559 10.73 -0.54 19.83
C TRP A 559 10.66 -1.75 18.88
N ILE A 560 11.58 -1.86 17.92
CA ILE A 560 11.70 -3.03 17.03
C ILE A 560 12.58 -4.07 17.72
N LYS A 561 12.01 -4.80 18.69
CA LYS A 561 12.74 -5.75 19.55
C LYS A 561 13.45 -6.86 18.78
N SER A 562 12.94 -7.22 17.61
CA SER A 562 13.51 -8.23 16.71
C SER A 562 14.70 -7.73 15.89
N PHE A 563 15.01 -6.44 15.91
CA PHE A 563 16.15 -5.90 15.18
C PHE A 563 17.45 -6.56 15.68
N PRO A 564 18.40 -6.95 14.81
CA PRO A 564 19.55 -7.73 15.23
C PRO A 564 20.53 -6.92 16.09
N THR A 565 21.18 -7.59 17.05
CA THR A 565 22.44 -7.08 17.61
C THR A 565 23.57 -7.47 16.65
N ILE A 566 24.00 -6.52 15.84
CA ILE A 566 24.94 -6.74 14.73
C ILE A 566 26.36 -6.97 15.28
N GLN A 567 26.99 -8.08 14.88
CA GLN A 567 28.34 -8.50 15.27
C GLN A 567 29.23 -8.90 14.08
N THR A 568 28.64 -9.01 12.88
CA THR A 568 29.36 -9.35 11.65
C THR A 568 29.01 -8.39 10.53
N LEU A 569 29.89 -8.29 9.54
CA LEU A 569 29.67 -7.48 8.35
C LEU A 569 28.46 -7.97 7.55
N ASP A 570 28.23 -9.28 7.49
CA ASP A 570 27.02 -9.84 6.85
C ASP A 570 25.74 -9.43 7.57
N GLN A 571 25.71 -9.42 8.90
CA GLN A 571 24.55 -8.95 9.66
C GLN A 571 24.27 -7.47 9.43
N LEU A 572 25.32 -6.64 9.34
CA LEU A 572 25.18 -5.22 9.00
C LEU A 572 24.62 -5.05 7.58
N CYS A 573 25.15 -5.80 6.62
CA CYS A 573 24.71 -5.80 5.25
C CYS A 573 23.23 -6.21 5.14
N ASP A 574 22.81 -7.28 5.80
CA ASP A 574 21.43 -7.77 5.74
C ASP A 574 20.45 -6.78 6.39
N ALA A 575 20.82 -6.14 7.51
CA ALA A 575 19.97 -5.14 8.15
C ALA A 575 19.77 -3.90 7.27
N ILE A 576 20.83 -3.40 6.62
CA ILE A 576 20.74 -2.28 5.68
C ILE A 576 19.97 -2.67 4.41
N THR A 577 20.20 -3.89 3.91
CA THR A 577 19.45 -4.45 2.78
C THR A 577 17.96 -4.50 3.08
N MET A 578 17.58 -4.88 4.30
CA MET A 578 16.17 -4.92 4.72
C MET A 578 15.52 -3.54 4.73
N SER A 579 16.19 -2.51 5.24
CA SER A 579 15.69 -1.12 5.19
C SER A 579 15.45 -0.66 3.76
N ILE A 580 16.44 -0.84 2.86
CA ILE A 580 16.28 -0.49 1.45
C ILE A 580 15.17 -1.33 0.79
N HIS A 581 15.08 -2.62 1.12
CA HIS A 581 14.02 -3.51 0.65
C HIS A 581 12.63 -2.99 1.05
N ILE A 582 12.44 -2.62 2.32
CA ILE A 582 11.18 -2.05 2.83
C ILE A 582 10.84 -0.77 2.07
N ALA A 583 11.78 0.17 2.01
CA ALA A 583 11.57 1.51 1.47
C ALA A 583 11.32 1.51 -0.05
N ALA A 584 11.91 0.56 -0.78
CA ALA A 584 11.83 0.49 -2.23
C ALA A 584 10.97 -0.68 -2.73
N PRO A 585 11.51 -1.88 -3.04
CA PRO A 585 10.75 -2.91 -3.75
C PRO A 585 9.57 -3.49 -2.97
N PHE A 586 9.64 -3.59 -1.64
CA PHE A 586 8.53 -4.08 -0.82
C PHE A 586 7.35 -3.10 -0.86
N HIS A 587 7.58 -1.83 -0.47
CA HIS A 587 6.57 -0.78 -0.55
C HIS A 587 6.00 -0.68 -1.97
N THR A 588 6.85 -0.71 -3.01
CA THR A 588 6.37 -0.72 -4.40
C THR A 588 5.41 -1.88 -4.68
N ALA A 589 5.78 -3.11 -4.32
CA ALA A 589 4.99 -4.30 -4.58
C ALA A 589 3.62 -4.31 -3.87
N VAL A 590 3.53 -3.76 -2.66
CA VAL A 590 2.29 -3.75 -1.86
C VAL A 590 1.43 -2.50 -2.08
N ASN A 591 1.96 -1.46 -2.72
CA ASN A 591 1.25 -0.18 -2.90
C ASN A 591 0.76 0.06 -4.34
N TYR A 592 1.62 -0.08 -5.36
CA TYR A 592 1.33 0.45 -6.70
C TYR A 592 0.27 -0.35 -7.50
N LEU A 593 -0.17 -1.51 -7.00
CA LEU A 593 -1.29 -2.28 -7.55
C LEU A 593 -2.61 -2.06 -6.79
N GLN A 594 -2.65 -1.18 -5.78
CA GLN A 594 -3.87 -0.91 -5.03
C GLN A 594 -5.01 -0.42 -5.94
N ASN A 595 -4.75 0.52 -6.85
CA ASN A 595 -5.77 0.97 -7.81
C ASN A 595 -6.30 -0.18 -8.67
N PHE A 596 -5.44 -1.10 -9.09
CA PHE A 596 -5.85 -2.24 -9.90
C PHE A 596 -6.76 -3.21 -9.12
N TYR A 597 -6.42 -3.55 -7.87
CA TYR A 597 -7.17 -4.55 -7.10
C TYR A 597 -8.33 -3.99 -6.26
N GLN A 598 -8.30 -2.71 -5.88
CA GLN A 598 -9.23 -2.14 -4.91
C GLN A 598 -10.20 -1.09 -5.49
N ALA A 599 -9.84 -0.42 -6.60
CA ALA A 599 -10.71 0.63 -7.16
C ALA A 599 -12.04 0.07 -7.70
N PHE A 600 -12.06 -1.21 -8.10
CA PHE A 600 -13.31 -1.94 -8.27
C PHE A 600 -13.72 -2.57 -6.93
N VAL A 601 -14.42 -1.79 -6.12
CA VAL A 601 -14.73 -2.09 -4.70
C VAL A 601 -15.37 -3.48 -4.49
N LEU A 602 -16.15 -3.96 -5.46
CA LEU A 602 -16.76 -5.30 -5.41
C LEU A 602 -15.73 -6.45 -5.32
N ALA A 603 -14.54 -6.27 -5.89
CA ALA A 603 -13.49 -7.28 -5.87
C ALA A 603 -12.72 -7.33 -4.54
N LYS A 604 -12.55 -6.19 -3.86
CA LYS A 604 -11.81 -6.10 -2.59
C LYS A 604 -12.38 -4.98 -1.70
N PRO A 605 -13.57 -5.20 -1.10
CA PRO A 605 -14.19 -4.18 -0.25
C PRO A 605 -13.46 -4.08 1.10
N PRO A 606 -13.42 -2.90 1.74
CA PRO A 606 -12.74 -2.70 3.02
C PRO A 606 -13.52 -3.19 4.24
N CYS A 607 -14.84 -3.35 4.10
CA CYS A 607 -15.74 -3.88 5.13
C CYS A 607 -16.97 -4.53 4.50
N LEU A 608 -17.71 -5.29 5.31
CA LEU A 608 -19.06 -5.73 5.00
C LEU A 608 -20.07 -4.65 5.44
N CYS A 609 -21.17 -4.57 4.69
CA CYS A 609 -22.25 -3.61 4.88
C CYS A 609 -23.54 -4.21 5.47
N SER A 610 -23.54 -5.51 5.74
CA SER A 610 -24.60 -6.21 6.47
C SER A 610 -23.99 -7.18 7.48
N PRO A 611 -24.75 -7.59 8.51
CA PRO A 611 -24.31 -8.64 9.43
C PRO A 611 -23.92 -9.92 8.68
N MET A 612 -22.95 -10.65 9.24
CA MET A 612 -22.56 -11.95 8.73
C MET A 612 -23.61 -13.02 9.05
N PRO A 613 -23.70 -14.11 8.26
CA PRO A 613 -24.62 -15.20 8.56
C PRO A 613 -24.24 -15.87 9.88
N ASP A 614 -25.25 -16.24 10.68
CA ASP A 614 -25.05 -16.91 11.97
C ASP A 614 -24.80 -18.42 11.81
N SER A 615 -25.10 -18.96 10.63
CA SER A 615 -24.97 -20.39 10.35
C SER A 615 -24.67 -20.70 8.89
N PHE A 616 -24.11 -21.89 8.66
CA PHE A 616 -23.94 -22.42 7.31
C PHE A 616 -25.27 -22.59 6.55
N GLU A 617 -26.37 -22.95 7.24
CA GLU A 617 -27.69 -23.09 6.64
C GLU A 617 -28.27 -21.77 6.13
N GLU A 618 -27.88 -20.66 6.75
CA GLU A 618 -28.22 -19.31 6.28
C GLU A 618 -27.37 -18.92 5.08
N LEU A 619 -26.04 -19.08 5.18
CA LEU A 619 -25.11 -18.76 4.09
C LEU A 619 -25.47 -19.47 2.78
N LYS A 620 -25.86 -20.75 2.83
CA LYS A 620 -26.27 -21.51 1.63
C LYS A 620 -27.47 -20.93 0.87
N LYS A 621 -28.28 -20.09 1.52
CA LYS A 621 -29.46 -19.45 0.92
C LYS A 621 -29.12 -18.10 0.30
N TYR A 622 -27.86 -17.65 0.38
CA TYR A 622 -27.45 -16.36 -0.15
C TYR A 622 -27.67 -16.32 -1.65
N THR A 623 -28.08 -15.16 -2.12
CA THR A 623 -28.34 -14.85 -3.52
C THR A 623 -27.44 -13.68 -3.94
N GLU A 624 -27.53 -13.26 -5.20
CA GLU A 624 -26.89 -12.02 -5.65
C GLU A 624 -27.24 -10.84 -4.73
N GLN A 625 -28.52 -10.73 -4.34
CA GLN A 625 -28.98 -9.64 -3.48
C GLN A 625 -28.31 -9.69 -2.11
N SER A 626 -28.11 -10.87 -1.53
CA SER A 626 -27.41 -11.03 -0.24
C SER A 626 -25.97 -10.51 -0.32
N LEU A 627 -25.28 -10.74 -1.44
CA LEU A 627 -23.94 -10.19 -1.66
C LEU A 627 -23.97 -8.68 -1.91
N VAL A 628 -24.92 -8.20 -2.71
CA VAL A 628 -25.12 -6.76 -2.97
C VAL A 628 -25.37 -5.99 -1.68
N ASP A 629 -26.21 -6.52 -0.79
CA ASP A 629 -26.52 -5.92 0.52
C ASP A 629 -25.31 -5.87 1.46
N ALA A 630 -24.36 -6.79 1.28
CA ALA A 630 -23.12 -6.86 2.05
C ALA A 630 -22.01 -5.94 1.52
N LEU A 631 -22.20 -5.29 0.37
CA LEU A 631 -21.23 -4.39 -0.25
C LEU A 631 -21.64 -2.92 -0.02
N PRO A 632 -20.72 -1.95 -0.20
CA PRO A 632 -21.02 -0.52 -0.03
C PRO A 632 -21.87 0.07 -1.17
N ILE A 633 -22.77 -0.72 -1.75
CA ILE A 633 -23.74 -0.33 -2.76
C ILE A 633 -24.80 0.57 -2.12
N GLY A 634 -25.10 1.71 -2.75
CA GLY A 634 -25.96 2.74 -2.19
C GLY A 634 -25.31 3.58 -1.08
N ARG A 635 -24.10 3.24 -0.63
CA ARG A 635 -23.36 3.91 0.44
C ARG A 635 -22.29 4.84 -0.13
N GLN A 636 -22.74 5.99 -0.64
CA GLN A 636 -21.90 6.89 -1.44
C GLN A 636 -20.60 7.31 -0.75
N ARG A 637 -20.62 7.62 0.56
CA ARG A 637 -19.42 8.02 1.32
C ARG A 637 -18.41 6.88 1.36
N GLN A 638 -18.84 5.69 1.77
CA GLN A 638 -17.97 4.52 1.91
C GLN A 638 -17.44 4.07 0.56
N TRP A 639 -18.28 4.05 -0.48
CA TRP A 639 -17.83 3.75 -1.85
C TRP A 639 -16.77 4.76 -2.32
N LEU A 640 -17.03 6.06 -2.17
CA LEU A 640 -16.10 7.11 -2.55
C LEU A 640 -14.75 6.94 -1.85
N LEU A 641 -14.75 6.75 -0.53
CA LEU A 641 -13.52 6.57 0.25
C LEU A 641 -12.78 5.28 -0.17
N SER A 642 -13.51 4.19 -0.44
CA SER A 642 -12.94 2.91 -0.89
C SER A 642 -12.22 3.04 -2.24
N VAL A 643 -12.70 3.90 -3.14
CA VAL A 643 -12.04 4.19 -4.42
C VAL A 643 -10.95 5.26 -4.26
N GLN A 644 -11.11 6.18 -3.32
CA GLN A 644 -10.19 7.31 -3.16
C GLN A 644 -8.88 6.90 -2.50
N VAL A 645 -8.88 6.00 -1.51
CA VAL A 645 -7.66 5.49 -0.86
C VAL A 645 -6.67 4.95 -1.91
N PRO A 646 -7.02 3.94 -2.73
CA PRO A 646 -6.08 3.42 -3.71
C PRO A 646 -5.72 4.46 -4.78
N TRP A 647 -6.63 5.38 -5.14
CA TRP A 647 -6.32 6.48 -6.06
C TRP A 647 -5.25 7.41 -5.50
N LEU A 648 -5.33 7.77 -4.22
CA LEU A 648 -4.36 8.63 -3.55
C LEU A 648 -3.01 7.96 -3.38
N LEU A 649 -2.97 6.63 -3.21
CA LEU A 649 -1.75 5.91 -2.86
C LEU A 649 -1.05 5.23 -4.05
N SER A 650 -1.70 5.13 -5.23
CA SER A 650 -1.17 4.37 -6.38
C SER A 650 -0.54 5.21 -7.49
N PHE A 651 -0.24 6.50 -7.28
CA PHE A 651 0.37 7.31 -8.34
C PHE A 651 1.70 6.68 -8.78
N LYS A 652 1.86 6.50 -10.09
CA LYS A 652 3.10 5.97 -10.67
C LYS A 652 4.29 6.83 -10.22
N VAL A 653 5.38 6.15 -9.88
CA VAL A 653 6.63 6.82 -9.50
C VAL A 653 7.10 7.74 -10.63
N ALA A 654 7.51 8.94 -10.27
CA ALA A 654 8.16 9.84 -11.21
C ALA A 654 9.46 9.18 -11.69
N SER A 655 9.76 9.26 -12.99
CA SER A 655 10.86 8.50 -13.57
C SER A 655 12.23 8.82 -12.95
N ASP A 656 12.38 10.03 -12.40
CA ASP A 656 13.59 10.49 -11.70
C ASP A 656 13.74 9.93 -10.27
N ARG A 657 12.74 9.21 -9.76
CA ARG A 657 12.69 8.67 -8.39
C ARG A 657 12.66 7.15 -8.32
N SER A 658 13.11 6.48 -9.37
CA SER A 658 13.23 5.02 -9.41
C SER A 658 14.59 4.53 -8.88
N LEU A 659 14.68 3.27 -8.42
CA LEU A 659 15.94 2.61 -8.04
C LEU A 659 16.97 2.66 -9.18
N ILE A 660 16.52 2.49 -10.41
CA ILE A 660 17.42 2.51 -11.56
C ILE A 660 17.99 3.91 -11.82
N THR A 661 17.19 4.96 -11.63
CA THR A 661 17.67 6.34 -11.73
C THR A 661 18.56 6.72 -10.56
N PHE A 662 18.34 6.16 -9.36
CA PHE A 662 19.28 6.29 -8.25
C PHE A 662 20.67 5.77 -8.64
N ALA A 663 20.77 4.54 -9.16
CA ALA A 663 22.05 3.96 -9.58
C ALA A 663 22.74 4.81 -10.68
N GLN A 664 21.96 5.30 -11.66
CA GLN A 664 22.47 6.23 -12.69
C GLN A 664 22.95 7.55 -12.10
N SER A 665 22.25 8.09 -11.10
CA SER A 665 22.57 9.36 -10.47
C SER A 665 23.86 9.25 -9.65
N GLN A 666 24.02 8.18 -8.88
CA GLN A 666 25.26 7.88 -8.18
C GLN A 666 26.44 7.80 -9.16
N TRP A 667 26.30 7.03 -10.24
CA TRP A 667 27.34 6.95 -11.27
C TRP A 667 27.68 8.29 -11.91
N ARG A 668 26.68 9.13 -12.19
CA ARG A 668 26.88 10.43 -12.87
C ARG A 668 27.49 11.50 -11.99
N THR A 669 27.29 11.42 -10.68
CA THR A 669 27.74 12.42 -9.70
C THR A 669 29.16 12.17 -9.21
N HIS A 670 29.60 10.91 -9.17
CA HIS A 670 30.97 10.53 -8.77
C HIS A 670 31.88 10.53 -10.01
N ARG A 671 32.49 11.69 -10.29
CA ARG A 671 33.36 11.93 -11.47
C ARG A 671 34.79 12.31 -11.11
N GLY A 672 35.09 12.43 -9.82
CA GLY A 672 36.43 12.69 -9.32
C GLY A 672 37.40 11.58 -9.71
N ASP A 673 38.68 11.94 -9.75
CA ASP A 673 39.77 11.00 -9.99
C ASP A 673 40.27 10.34 -8.69
N ASP A 674 39.70 10.70 -7.54
CA ASP A 674 40.03 10.04 -6.27
C ASP A 674 39.44 8.63 -6.20
N LYS A 675 40.00 7.84 -5.29
CA LYS A 675 39.68 6.42 -5.17
C LYS A 675 38.23 6.18 -4.73
N GLU A 676 37.68 7.01 -3.84
CA GLU A 676 36.31 6.87 -3.33
C GLU A 676 35.32 7.06 -4.49
N ASP A 677 35.48 8.13 -5.27
CA ASP A 677 34.63 8.42 -6.43
C ASP A 677 34.69 7.29 -7.49
N GLN A 678 35.89 6.77 -7.78
CA GLN A 678 36.06 5.66 -8.75
C GLN A 678 35.38 4.37 -8.28
N GLU A 679 35.48 4.04 -6.99
CA GLU A 679 34.85 2.85 -6.41
C GLU A 679 33.33 2.99 -6.40
N ILE A 680 32.77 4.11 -5.92
CA ILE A 680 31.32 4.36 -5.92
C ILE A 680 30.77 4.30 -7.35
N ARG A 681 31.48 4.89 -8.32
CA ARG A 681 31.10 4.83 -9.73
C ARG A 681 31.05 3.39 -10.23
N THR A 682 32.08 2.59 -9.96
CA THR A 682 32.15 1.18 -10.37
C THR A 682 31.02 0.35 -9.73
N ILE A 683 30.77 0.55 -8.44
CA ILE A 683 29.69 -0.14 -7.71
C ILE A 683 28.33 0.24 -8.28
N SER A 684 28.11 1.53 -8.54
CA SER A 684 26.85 2.06 -9.09
C SER A 684 26.61 1.60 -10.53
N GLU A 685 27.65 1.50 -11.35
CA GLU A 685 27.55 0.93 -12.71
C GLU A 685 27.10 -0.53 -12.66
N ARG A 686 27.73 -1.33 -11.81
CA ARG A 686 27.34 -2.73 -11.64
C ARG A 686 25.91 -2.84 -11.12
N PHE A 687 25.53 -2.07 -10.10
CA PHE A 687 24.16 -2.08 -9.58
C PHE A 687 23.14 -1.72 -10.67
N TYR A 688 23.41 -0.67 -11.47
CA TYR A 688 22.59 -0.31 -12.61
C TYR A 688 22.47 -1.47 -13.63
N LEU A 689 23.57 -2.12 -13.99
CA LEU A 689 23.57 -3.23 -14.94
C LEU A 689 22.80 -4.45 -14.42
N GLU A 690 22.91 -4.77 -13.12
CA GLU A 690 22.11 -5.83 -12.50
C GLU A 690 20.61 -5.48 -12.49
N LEU A 691 20.24 -4.23 -12.18
CA LEU A 691 18.85 -3.77 -12.30
C LEU A 691 18.33 -3.92 -13.74
N LYS A 692 19.13 -3.61 -14.78
CA LYS A 692 18.73 -3.84 -16.19
C LYS A 692 18.52 -5.32 -16.50
N LYS A 693 19.27 -6.24 -15.88
CA LYS A 693 19.01 -7.68 -16.03
C LYS A 693 17.70 -8.07 -15.36
N LEU A 694 17.41 -7.53 -14.18
CA LEU A 694 16.15 -7.78 -13.47
C LEU A 694 14.93 -7.30 -14.27
N GLU A 695 15.00 -6.19 -15.02
CA GLU A 695 13.92 -5.78 -15.93
C GLU A 695 13.53 -6.92 -16.90
N VAL A 696 14.52 -7.58 -17.49
CA VAL A 696 14.31 -8.69 -18.43
C VAL A 696 13.85 -9.94 -17.70
N GLU A 697 14.47 -10.26 -16.57
CA GLU A 697 14.10 -11.41 -15.75
C GLU A 697 12.65 -11.34 -15.27
N PHE A 698 12.21 -10.18 -14.79
CA PHE A 698 10.84 -10.00 -14.28
C PHE A 698 9.81 -10.09 -15.39
N LEU A 699 10.13 -9.59 -16.59
CA LEU A 699 9.29 -9.80 -17.77
C LEU A 699 9.19 -11.29 -18.14
N ILE A 700 10.29 -12.03 -18.09
CA ILE A 700 10.30 -13.48 -18.34
C ILE A 700 9.47 -14.20 -17.28
N THR A 701 9.66 -13.88 -15.99
CA THR A 701 8.86 -14.43 -14.89
C THR A 701 7.37 -14.17 -15.13
N SER A 702 6.98 -12.94 -15.44
CA SER A 702 5.58 -12.59 -15.70
C SER A 702 5.01 -13.34 -16.90
N LYS A 703 5.78 -13.51 -17.98
CA LYS A 703 5.34 -14.25 -19.18
C LYS A 703 5.29 -15.77 -18.98
N SER A 704 5.98 -16.28 -17.95
CA SER A 704 6.05 -17.71 -17.65
C SER A 704 4.94 -18.17 -16.70
N MET A 705 4.12 -17.25 -16.19
CA MET A 705 2.89 -17.57 -15.47
C MET A 705 1.86 -18.21 -16.40
N ASP A 706 0.83 -18.84 -15.83
CA ASP A 706 -0.22 -19.48 -16.60
C ASP A 706 -0.92 -18.56 -17.60
N GLU A 707 -1.37 -19.13 -18.71
CA GLU A 707 -2.14 -18.39 -19.72
C GLU A 707 -3.35 -17.72 -19.06
N GLY A 708 -3.52 -16.43 -19.33
CA GLY A 708 -4.57 -15.61 -18.73
C GLY A 708 -4.23 -15.04 -17.35
N SER A 709 -3.06 -15.31 -16.77
CA SER A 709 -2.61 -14.65 -15.53
C SER A 709 -2.41 -13.15 -15.76
N ILE A 710 -2.64 -12.35 -14.72
CA ILE A 710 -2.46 -10.90 -14.77
C ILE A 710 -0.95 -10.62 -14.79
N PRO A 711 -0.43 -9.84 -15.76
CA PRO A 711 0.99 -9.53 -15.81
C PRO A 711 1.48 -8.93 -14.49
N TYR A 712 2.66 -9.36 -14.02
CA TYR A 712 3.23 -8.90 -12.76
C TYR A 712 4.48 -8.05 -13.02
N MET A 713 4.25 -6.77 -13.29
CA MET A 713 5.30 -5.81 -13.67
C MET A 713 5.53 -4.69 -12.63
N VAL A 714 4.86 -4.76 -11.48
CA VAL A 714 4.96 -3.74 -10.42
C VAL A 714 6.38 -3.57 -9.90
N MET A 715 7.17 -4.65 -9.87
CA MET A 715 8.57 -4.64 -9.43
C MET A 715 9.58 -4.34 -10.55
N ASP A 716 9.13 -3.97 -11.75
CA ASP A 716 10.05 -3.51 -12.79
C ASP A 716 10.97 -2.41 -12.22
N PRO A 717 12.30 -2.55 -12.28
CA PRO A 717 13.24 -1.57 -11.72
C PRO A 717 13.03 -0.12 -12.20
N THR A 718 12.39 0.07 -13.36
CA THR A 718 12.01 1.41 -13.88
C THR A 718 10.78 2.01 -13.18
N ASN A 719 9.94 1.17 -12.58
CA ASN A 719 8.74 1.56 -11.81
C ASN A 719 8.94 1.41 -10.30
N THR A 720 10.04 0.81 -9.85
CA THR A 720 10.34 0.63 -8.43
C THR A 720 10.89 1.92 -7.84
N ALA A 721 10.17 2.52 -6.90
CA ALA A 721 10.58 3.74 -6.23
C ALA A 721 11.86 3.53 -5.42
N VAL A 722 12.69 4.58 -5.30
CA VAL A 722 13.91 4.54 -4.49
C VAL A 722 13.62 4.64 -2.98
N SER A 723 12.48 5.23 -2.61
CA SER A 723 12.01 5.44 -1.25
C SER A 723 10.47 5.35 -1.18
N ILE A 724 9.91 5.45 0.02
CA ILE A 724 8.48 5.62 0.23
C ILE A 724 8.10 7.06 -0.13
N LEU A 725 7.39 7.24 -1.25
CA LEU A 725 7.10 8.53 -1.89
C LEU A 725 5.63 8.95 -1.84
N ILE A 726 4.75 8.08 -1.35
CA ILE A 726 3.30 8.31 -1.26
C ILE A 726 2.67 7.50 -0.13
#